data_AF-A0A665T4P8-F1
#
_entry.id   AF-A0A665T4P8-F1
#
_cell.length_a   1.000
_cell.length_b   1.000
_cell.length_c   1.000
_cell.angle_alpha   90.00
_cell.angle_beta   90.00
_cell.angle_gamma   90.00
#
_symmetry.space_group_name_H-M   'P 1'
#
loop_
_entity.id
_entity.type
_entity.pdbx_description
1 polymer ?
#
loop_
_entity_poly.entity_id
_entity_poly.type
_entity_poly.pdbx_seq_one_letter_code
_entity_poly.pdbx_strand_id
1 'polypeptide(L)'
;MRAILQHVYDLAFKPDGSQLIVAAGHRVLVWDAADGSLIQPLKGHKDIVYCVAYAKDGKRFASGSADKSIIIWTSKLEGILKYTHNDSIQCVAYNPVTHQLASCSSGDFGLWSPEQKSVNKHKVSSKITCCGWTNDGQYLALGMMNGVVSIRNKNGEEKVKIERPGAASSPIWSIAWNPSKSENHMIIWNRYLSSSMPYIHLVFVFFSSLFFYRDEHNDILAVADWGQRLSFYQLSGKQIGKDRALTYDPCCISYFSKGEYIVMGGSDKQASLYTKDGVRLGTIGEQNAWVWTCRVRPDSNFVVLGCQDGTIACYQLIFSTVHGLYKDRYAYRDSMTDVIVQHLITEQKVRIKCRELVKKIAIYRNRLAIQLPEKILIYELYSDDSSDMHYRVKEKICRKFECNLLVVCSLHIILCQEKRLQCLSFTSIREKEWVMESLIRYIKVIGGPPGREGLLVGLKNGAILKIFVDNPFPITLLKLSTSVRCLDMSASRNKLAVVDEHNTLLVYDINSKELLFQEPNANSVAWNTQCEDMLCFSGNGYLNIKASNFPVHQQKMQGFMVGYNGSKIFCLHVYSMSAVEVPQSAPMYQYLERKMFKEAYQIACLGVTDSDWRDLATEALEGLDFDTAKKAFIRIRDLRYLELINSIEERKKRGENDKELFLADVYAYQGKFHEAARLYKRTGHESRALSMYTDLRMFEYAKEFVGATDPNSSRILMTKQADWAKSSKEPRAAAEMYLSAGEHLKAIEIIGEHGWADMLIDIARKLDKAEREPLGKCALYFKRLKHHGYASETYSKMGDLQALMQLHVETCHWEEAFSLVEKHPQFKNDVFVPYAQWLAENDRFEEAQKAFHKAGRQNEAVKVLEQLTHNAVVENRFNDAGYYYWMLSMQCLDIAREQRNEILKKFERFQHLAELYHVYRSIQRYTDEPFSSYMPETLFNICRFLLNNLTKDIPPGISKVNTLYALAKQSQKLGAYKLARYSYEKLQELHIPSRFQESIERGSLTIRSKPFHDSEGMMCYRCSTNNPLLNNQGSVCINCRQPFIYSASSYEVLPLVQFYLEEGISDEDAVSLIDLEVPHMDERNARLQHTDNDLQALRMDDGLDSAEEDPFTAKMSFEQGGSNFVPVKVSRSVLRSMSRRDVLIKRWPRPLKWEYFRSLLPDVSITMCPTCFKMFHSEDYELLVLQHNCCPYCRRPIDEPN
;
A
#
# COMPACT_ATOMS: atom_id res chain seq x y z
N MET A 1 -40.07 1.64 -34.04
CA MET A 1 -41.32 0.96 -33.64
C MET A 1 -41.76 0.10 -34.82
N ARG A 2 -42.01 -1.19 -34.64
CA ARG A 2 -42.52 -2.09 -35.70
C ARG A 2 -43.65 -2.93 -35.12
N ALA A 3 -44.79 -2.99 -35.82
CA ALA A 3 -45.94 -3.79 -35.40
C ALA A 3 -45.87 -5.16 -36.07
N ILE A 4 -45.90 -6.22 -35.26
CA ILE A 4 -46.17 -7.58 -35.71
C ILE A 4 -47.67 -7.78 -35.49
N LEU A 5 -48.42 -8.31 -36.45
CA LEU A 5 -49.89 -8.45 -36.36
C LEU A 5 -50.37 -9.47 -35.29
N GLN A 6 -49.52 -9.86 -34.34
CA GLN A 6 -49.76 -10.91 -33.34
C GLN A 6 -49.13 -10.56 -31.98
N HIS A 7 -49.76 -11.01 -30.90
CA HIS A 7 -49.30 -10.83 -29.52
C HIS A 7 -47.83 -11.24 -29.32
N VAL A 8 -47.03 -10.37 -28.70
CA VAL A 8 -45.64 -10.66 -28.30
C VAL A 8 -45.63 -11.15 -26.86
N TYR A 9 -45.21 -12.40 -26.65
CA TYR A 9 -45.23 -13.05 -25.33
C TYR A 9 -43.90 -12.96 -24.60
N ASP A 10 -42.77 -13.01 -25.31
CA ASP A 10 -41.46 -12.92 -24.68
C ASP A 10 -40.40 -12.42 -25.68
N LEU A 11 -39.32 -11.89 -25.10
CA LEU A 11 -38.17 -11.34 -25.80
C LEU A 11 -36.90 -11.90 -25.19
N ALA A 12 -35.88 -12.15 -26.00
CA ALA A 12 -34.56 -12.52 -25.53
C ALA A 12 -33.46 -11.95 -26.43
N PHE A 13 -32.45 -11.31 -25.84
CA PHE A 13 -31.27 -10.92 -26.57
C PHE A 13 -30.28 -12.07 -26.65
N LYS A 14 -29.56 -12.15 -27.77
CA LYS A 14 -28.29 -12.85 -27.81
C LYS A 14 -27.33 -12.18 -26.80
N PRO A 15 -26.47 -12.94 -26.09
CA PRO A 15 -25.59 -12.37 -25.05
C PRO A 15 -24.68 -11.23 -25.52
N ASP A 16 -24.31 -11.22 -26.81
CA ASP A 16 -23.53 -10.15 -27.43
C ASP A 16 -24.35 -8.90 -27.82
N GLY A 17 -25.68 -8.95 -27.65
CA GLY A 17 -26.61 -7.89 -28.02
C GLY A 17 -26.73 -7.64 -29.53
N SER A 18 -26.31 -8.57 -30.39
CA SER A 18 -26.41 -8.44 -31.86
C SER A 18 -27.79 -8.82 -32.41
N GLN A 19 -28.47 -9.77 -31.78
CA GLN A 19 -29.77 -10.28 -32.22
C GLN A 19 -30.81 -10.21 -31.11
N LEU A 20 -32.05 -9.93 -31.50
CA LEU A 20 -33.23 -9.98 -30.66
C LEU A 20 -34.16 -11.09 -31.16
N ILE A 21 -34.52 -12.00 -30.26
CA ILE A 21 -35.48 -13.06 -30.49
C ILE A 21 -36.81 -12.66 -29.89
N VAL A 22 -37.88 -12.86 -30.66
CA VAL A 22 -39.24 -12.49 -30.31
C VAL A 22 -40.15 -13.70 -30.44
N ALA A 23 -40.85 -14.05 -29.36
CA ALA A 23 -41.95 -15.01 -29.39
C ALA A 23 -43.25 -14.27 -29.76
N ALA A 24 -43.77 -14.50 -30.98
CA ALA A 24 -44.97 -13.84 -31.49
C ALA A 24 -45.93 -14.86 -32.13
N GLY A 25 -47.09 -15.05 -31.49
CA GLY A 25 -48.04 -16.11 -31.86
C GLY A 25 -47.36 -17.48 -31.95
N HIS A 26 -47.51 -18.20 -33.07
CA HIS A 26 -46.92 -19.53 -33.28
C HIS A 26 -45.48 -19.51 -33.84
N ARG A 27 -44.84 -18.34 -33.94
CA ARG A 27 -43.54 -18.16 -34.58
C ARG A 27 -42.52 -17.58 -33.61
N VAL A 28 -41.25 -17.88 -33.90
CA VAL A 28 -40.12 -17.20 -33.30
C VAL A 28 -39.50 -16.31 -34.38
N LEU A 29 -39.42 -15.00 -34.13
CA LEU A 29 -38.86 -14.04 -35.07
C LEU A 29 -37.48 -13.61 -34.59
N VAL A 30 -36.50 -13.60 -35.48
CA VAL A 30 -35.13 -13.16 -35.20
C VAL A 30 -34.88 -11.84 -35.88
N TRP A 31 -34.49 -10.85 -35.11
CA TRP A 31 -34.25 -9.47 -35.54
C TRP A 31 -32.80 -9.08 -35.31
N ASP A 32 -32.27 -8.23 -36.17
CA ASP A 32 -31.00 -7.55 -35.96
C ASP A 32 -31.20 -6.39 -34.97
N ALA A 33 -30.33 -6.29 -33.95
CA ALA A 33 -30.45 -5.30 -32.89
C ALA A 33 -29.83 -3.94 -33.23
N ALA A 34 -29.05 -3.83 -34.31
CA ALA A 34 -28.42 -2.59 -34.75
C ALA A 34 -29.36 -1.74 -35.60
N ASP A 35 -29.98 -2.34 -36.62
CA ASP A 35 -30.86 -1.63 -37.56
C ASP A 35 -32.35 -1.98 -37.40
N GLY A 36 -32.67 -2.99 -36.58
CA GLY A 36 -34.04 -3.45 -36.36
C GLY A 36 -34.63 -4.17 -37.56
N SER A 37 -33.83 -4.75 -38.45
CA SER A 37 -34.30 -5.57 -39.58
C SER A 37 -34.72 -6.98 -39.15
N LEU A 38 -35.71 -7.56 -39.83
CA LEU A 38 -36.11 -8.95 -39.58
C LEU A 38 -35.14 -9.86 -40.36
N ILE A 39 -34.38 -10.68 -39.65
CA ILE A 39 -33.43 -11.63 -40.24
C ILE A 39 -34.20 -12.85 -40.75
N GLN A 40 -34.93 -13.54 -39.86
CA GLN A 40 -35.63 -14.76 -40.22
C GLN A 40 -36.84 -15.06 -39.31
N PRO A 41 -38.00 -15.46 -39.88
CA PRO A 41 -39.09 -16.06 -39.13
C PRO A 41 -38.92 -17.59 -39.06
N LEU A 42 -38.87 -18.14 -37.84
CA LEU A 42 -38.71 -19.57 -37.59
C LEU A 42 -40.06 -20.24 -37.39
N LYS A 43 -40.29 -21.33 -38.13
CA LYS A 43 -41.49 -22.15 -38.09
C LYS A 43 -41.11 -23.52 -37.53
N GLY A 44 -41.77 -23.96 -36.45
CA GLY A 44 -41.50 -25.25 -35.80
C GLY A 44 -42.49 -25.65 -34.72
N HIS A 45 -43.06 -24.66 -34.02
CA HIS A 45 -44.16 -24.87 -33.08
C HIS A 45 -45.51 -24.94 -33.78
N LYS A 46 -46.42 -25.74 -33.22
CA LYS A 46 -47.79 -25.94 -33.74
C LYS A 46 -48.81 -25.00 -33.10
N ASP A 47 -48.43 -24.32 -32.02
CA ASP A 47 -49.29 -23.45 -31.23
C ASP A 47 -48.47 -22.25 -30.71
N ILE A 48 -49.09 -21.38 -29.91
CA ILE A 48 -48.52 -20.16 -29.36
C ILE A 48 -47.19 -20.44 -28.65
N VAL A 49 -46.16 -19.66 -28.96
CA VAL A 49 -44.85 -19.67 -28.29
C VAL A 49 -44.91 -18.68 -27.14
N TYR A 50 -44.80 -19.17 -25.90
CA TYR A 50 -44.91 -18.34 -24.71
C TYR A 50 -43.59 -17.73 -24.26
N CYS A 51 -42.48 -18.42 -24.47
CA CYS A 51 -41.20 -18.04 -23.87
C CYS A 51 -40.02 -18.36 -24.78
N VAL A 52 -38.99 -17.51 -24.72
CA VAL A 52 -37.72 -17.68 -25.42
C VAL A 52 -36.57 -17.35 -24.48
N ALA A 53 -35.49 -18.13 -24.52
CA ALA A 53 -34.30 -17.85 -23.73
C ALA A 53 -33.03 -18.18 -24.51
N TYR A 54 -32.04 -17.30 -24.41
CA TYR A 54 -30.73 -17.51 -25.02
C TYR A 54 -29.77 -18.16 -24.00
N ALA A 55 -28.94 -19.10 -24.45
CA ALA A 55 -27.82 -19.59 -23.64
C ALA A 55 -26.73 -18.51 -23.55
N LYS A 56 -26.05 -18.41 -22.40
CA LYS A 56 -25.02 -17.38 -22.17
C LYS A 56 -23.81 -17.46 -23.12
N ASP A 57 -23.56 -18.63 -23.72
CA ASP A 57 -22.51 -18.81 -24.74
C ASP A 57 -22.86 -18.19 -26.11
N GLY A 58 -24.13 -17.81 -26.32
CA GLY A 58 -24.60 -17.26 -27.59
C GLY A 58 -24.70 -18.27 -28.73
N LYS A 59 -24.45 -19.56 -28.48
CA LYS A 59 -24.45 -20.61 -29.52
C LYS A 59 -25.83 -21.21 -29.76
N ARG A 60 -26.68 -21.23 -28.74
CA ARG A 60 -28.01 -21.86 -28.77
C ARG A 60 -29.05 -20.99 -28.07
N PHE A 61 -30.30 -21.13 -28.48
CA PHE A 61 -31.45 -20.59 -27.75
C PHE A 61 -32.61 -21.58 -27.76
N ALA A 62 -33.54 -21.43 -26.82
CA ALA A 62 -34.69 -22.29 -26.65
C ALA A 62 -35.98 -21.51 -26.84
N SER A 63 -37.00 -22.17 -27.40
CA SER A 63 -38.38 -21.68 -27.44
C SER A 63 -39.32 -22.71 -26.83
N GLY A 64 -40.28 -22.26 -26.03
CA GLY A 64 -41.31 -23.10 -25.40
C GLY A 64 -42.72 -22.68 -25.82
N SER A 65 -43.60 -23.64 -26.06
CA SER A 65 -44.93 -23.40 -26.63
C SER A 65 -46.07 -24.09 -25.87
N ALA A 66 -47.29 -23.59 -26.12
CA ALA A 66 -48.56 -24.20 -25.78
C ALA A 66 -48.72 -25.61 -26.39
N ASP A 67 -48.01 -25.94 -27.47
CA ASP A 67 -47.96 -27.29 -28.08
C ASP A 67 -47.22 -28.32 -27.21
N LYS A 68 -46.87 -27.93 -25.97
CA LYS A 68 -46.17 -28.71 -24.94
C LYS A 68 -44.72 -29.01 -25.28
N SER A 69 -44.21 -28.48 -26.39
CA SER A 69 -42.85 -28.76 -26.85
C SER A 69 -41.89 -27.60 -26.63
N ILE A 70 -40.61 -27.96 -26.54
CA ILE A 70 -39.47 -27.07 -26.47
C ILE A 70 -38.60 -27.38 -27.67
N ILE A 71 -38.16 -26.35 -28.38
CA ILE A 71 -37.22 -26.49 -29.49
C ILE A 71 -35.94 -25.76 -29.15
N ILE A 72 -34.79 -26.44 -29.31
CA ILE A 72 -33.46 -25.84 -29.23
C ILE A 72 -33.01 -25.48 -30.63
N TRP A 73 -32.63 -24.22 -30.81
CA TRP A 73 -32.18 -23.64 -32.06
C TRP A 73 -30.68 -23.36 -32.00
N THR A 74 -29.99 -23.56 -33.12
CA THR A 74 -28.57 -23.23 -33.28
C THR A 74 -28.37 -21.75 -33.63
N SER A 75 -27.13 -21.28 -33.63
CA SER A 75 -26.74 -19.97 -34.16
C SER A 75 -27.08 -19.78 -35.65
N LYS A 76 -27.25 -20.89 -36.39
CA LYS A 76 -27.72 -20.89 -37.79
C LYS A 76 -29.25 -20.87 -37.91
N LEU A 77 -29.95 -20.75 -36.78
CA LEU A 77 -31.41 -20.68 -36.69
C LEU A 77 -32.13 -21.97 -37.11
N GLU A 78 -31.47 -23.11 -36.96
CA GLU A 78 -32.02 -24.44 -37.24
C GLU A 78 -32.44 -25.14 -35.94
N GLY A 79 -33.64 -25.74 -35.92
CA GLY A 79 -34.17 -26.48 -34.77
C GLY A 79 -33.58 -27.88 -34.69
N ILE A 80 -32.67 -28.12 -33.74
CA ILE A 80 -31.88 -29.36 -33.65
C ILE A 80 -32.41 -30.39 -32.67
N LEU A 81 -33.19 -29.96 -31.67
CA LEU A 81 -33.67 -30.86 -30.62
C LEU A 81 -35.08 -30.42 -30.18
N LYS A 82 -36.01 -31.37 -30.14
CA LYS A 82 -37.40 -31.15 -29.73
C LYS A 82 -37.74 -32.06 -28.56
N TYR A 83 -38.17 -31.46 -27.44
CA TYR A 83 -38.59 -32.18 -26.24
C TYR A 83 -40.05 -31.84 -25.89
N THR A 84 -40.82 -32.78 -25.33
CA THR A 84 -42.25 -32.60 -25.04
C THR A 84 -42.56 -32.87 -23.57
N HIS A 85 -43.23 -31.90 -22.92
CA HIS A 85 -43.78 -32.03 -21.57
C HIS A 85 -45.24 -32.53 -21.59
N ASN A 86 -45.79 -32.83 -20.41
CA ASN A 86 -47.18 -33.27 -20.29
C ASN A 86 -48.18 -32.13 -20.47
N ASP A 87 -47.73 -30.89 -20.23
CA ASP A 87 -48.50 -29.66 -20.30
C ASP A 87 -47.73 -28.56 -21.06
N SER A 88 -48.44 -27.48 -21.38
CA SER A 88 -47.96 -26.25 -21.98
C SER A 88 -46.75 -25.66 -21.23
N ILE A 89 -45.73 -25.26 -21.99
CA ILE A 89 -44.52 -24.63 -21.44
C ILE A 89 -44.82 -23.16 -21.15
N GLN A 90 -44.63 -22.72 -19.91
CA GLN A 90 -44.94 -21.35 -19.48
C GLN A 90 -43.70 -20.45 -19.50
N CYS A 91 -42.54 -20.97 -19.05
CA CYS A 91 -41.29 -20.22 -19.05
C CYS A 91 -40.08 -21.14 -19.20
N VAL A 92 -39.01 -20.58 -19.77
CA VAL A 92 -37.72 -21.25 -19.94
C VAL A 92 -36.59 -20.33 -19.48
N ALA A 93 -35.55 -20.89 -18.88
CA ALA A 93 -34.37 -20.13 -18.47
C ALA A 93 -33.11 -20.99 -18.56
N TYR A 94 -32.10 -20.49 -19.26
CA TYR A 94 -30.78 -21.14 -19.26
C TYR A 94 -30.02 -20.81 -17.98
N ASN A 95 -29.36 -21.81 -17.42
CA ASN A 95 -28.38 -21.62 -16.37
C ASN A 95 -27.20 -20.81 -16.94
N PRO A 96 -26.83 -19.69 -16.30
CA PRO A 96 -25.80 -18.79 -16.82
C PRO A 96 -24.38 -19.38 -16.76
N VAL A 97 -24.15 -20.49 -16.04
CA VAL A 97 -22.82 -21.10 -15.88
C VAL A 97 -22.76 -22.47 -16.53
N THR A 98 -23.71 -23.36 -16.22
CA THR A 98 -23.65 -24.76 -16.68
C THR A 98 -24.28 -24.98 -18.05
N HIS A 99 -24.93 -23.96 -18.62
CA HIS A 99 -25.71 -24.03 -19.86
C HIS A 99 -26.88 -25.04 -19.83
N GLN A 100 -27.22 -25.58 -18.65
CA GLN A 100 -28.39 -26.42 -18.44
C GLN A 100 -29.67 -25.60 -18.64
N LEU A 101 -30.66 -26.17 -19.34
CA LEU A 101 -31.95 -25.52 -19.56
C LEU A 101 -32.93 -25.92 -18.46
N ALA A 102 -33.57 -24.92 -17.84
CA ALA A 102 -34.78 -25.11 -17.05
C ALA A 102 -35.99 -24.88 -17.94
N SER A 103 -36.84 -25.89 -18.08
CA SER A 103 -38.10 -25.79 -18.79
C SER A 103 -39.28 -26.01 -17.86
N CYS A 104 -40.12 -25.00 -17.69
CA CYS A 104 -41.23 -25.03 -16.74
C CYS A 104 -42.55 -25.14 -17.49
N SER A 105 -43.29 -26.21 -17.23
CA SER A 105 -44.67 -26.39 -17.68
C SER A 105 -45.66 -25.92 -16.62
N SER A 106 -46.96 -26.02 -16.92
CA SER A 106 -48.00 -25.68 -15.94
C SER A 106 -48.06 -26.62 -14.72
N GLY A 107 -47.44 -27.81 -14.73
CA GLY A 107 -47.51 -28.76 -13.60
C GLY A 107 -46.18 -29.39 -13.19
N ASP A 108 -45.15 -29.25 -14.01
CA ASP A 108 -43.80 -29.78 -13.75
C ASP A 108 -42.73 -28.82 -14.26
N PHE A 109 -41.48 -29.03 -13.85
CA PHE A 109 -40.34 -28.46 -14.55
C PHE A 109 -39.30 -29.54 -14.84
N GLY A 110 -38.56 -29.35 -15.92
CA GLY A 110 -37.46 -30.19 -16.36
C GLY A 110 -36.15 -29.45 -16.27
N LEU A 111 -35.11 -30.11 -15.77
CA LEU A 111 -33.72 -29.65 -15.86
C LEU A 111 -32.95 -30.60 -16.77
N TRP A 112 -32.36 -30.08 -17.85
CA TRP A 112 -31.69 -30.93 -18.83
C TRP A 112 -30.68 -30.17 -19.68
N SER A 113 -29.69 -30.88 -20.20
CA SER A 113 -28.77 -30.38 -21.23
C SER A 113 -29.00 -31.11 -22.55
N PRO A 114 -28.67 -30.51 -23.71
CA PRO A 114 -28.80 -31.18 -25.01
C PRO A 114 -27.94 -32.45 -25.16
N GLU A 115 -26.94 -32.63 -24.30
CA GLU A 115 -26.05 -33.80 -24.25
C GLU A 115 -26.65 -34.98 -23.48
N GLN A 116 -27.66 -34.72 -22.63
CA GLN A 116 -28.32 -35.74 -21.83
C GLN A 116 -29.45 -36.41 -22.60
N LYS A 117 -29.50 -37.75 -22.57
CA LYS A 117 -30.54 -38.55 -23.24
C LYS A 117 -31.91 -38.47 -22.56
N SER A 118 -31.96 -38.08 -21.29
CA SER A 118 -33.19 -37.98 -20.50
C SER A 118 -33.27 -36.65 -19.75
N VAL A 119 -34.51 -36.20 -19.48
CA VAL A 119 -34.79 -34.95 -18.77
C VAL A 119 -35.22 -35.26 -17.34
N ASN A 120 -34.55 -34.63 -16.36
CA ASN A 120 -34.93 -34.75 -14.95
C ASN A 120 -36.18 -33.90 -14.68
N LYS A 121 -37.34 -34.56 -14.55
CA LYS A 121 -38.63 -33.91 -14.27
C LYS A 121 -38.94 -33.87 -12.79
N HIS A 122 -39.43 -32.72 -12.32
CA HIS A 122 -39.86 -32.50 -10.95
C HIS A 122 -41.30 -31.96 -10.94
N LYS A 123 -42.16 -32.55 -10.11
CA LYS A 123 -43.54 -32.10 -9.91
C LYS A 123 -43.58 -30.89 -9.00
N VAL A 124 -44.55 -30.00 -9.21
CA VAL A 124 -44.74 -28.77 -8.42
C VAL A 124 -46.17 -28.71 -7.88
N SER A 125 -46.37 -27.97 -6.79
CA SER A 125 -47.66 -27.86 -6.08
C SER A 125 -48.67 -26.93 -6.75
N SER A 126 -48.25 -26.06 -7.65
CA SER A 126 -49.12 -25.12 -8.38
C SER A 126 -48.50 -24.73 -9.72
N LYS A 127 -49.28 -24.05 -10.57
CA LYS A 127 -48.85 -23.62 -11.89
C LYS A 127 -47.67 -22.66 -11.82
N ILE A 128 -46.57 -22.99 -12.51
CA ILE A 128 -45.41 -22.13 -12.67
C ILE A 128 -45.74 -21.03 -13.69
N THR A 129 -45.44 -19.79 -13.35
CA THR A 129 -45.68 -18.61 -14.20
C THR A 129 -44.37 -18.00 -14.71
N CYS A 130 -43.33 -18.02 -13.88
CA CYS A 130 -42.01 -17.48 -14.22
C CYS A 130 -40.89 -18.23 -13.48
N CYS A 131 -39.71 -18.24 -14.07
CA CYS A 131 -38.51 -18.83 -13.48
C CYS A 131 -37.28 -17.95 -13.74
N GLY A 132 -36.26 -18.08 -12.89
CA GLY A 132 -35.02 -17.33 -13.04
C GLY A 132 -33.86 -17.92 -12.24
N TRP A 133 -32.70 -18.05 -12.88
CA TRP A 133 -31.47 -18.53 -12.25
C TRP A 133 -30.73 -17.41 -11.52
N THR A 134 -30.08 -17.74 -10.41
CA THR A 134 -29.05 -16.89 -9.80
C THR A 134 -27.86 -16.72 -10.76
N ASN A 135 -27.09 -15.64 -10.61
CA ASN A 135 -26.01 -15.31 -11.54
C ASN A 135 -24.88 -16.35 -11.56
N ASP A 136 -24.67 -17.02 -10.44
CA ASP A 136 -23.72 -18.12 -10.25
C ASP A 136 -24.25 -19.48 -10.76
N GLY A 137 -25.53 -19.53 -11.17
CA GLY A 137 -26.17 -20.74 -11.66
C GLY A 137 -26.40 -21.82 -10.59
N GLN A 138 -26.27 -21.52 -9.30
CA GLN A 138 -26.47 -22.53 -8.25
C GLN A 138 -27.94 -22.76 -7.91
N TYR A 139 -28.77 -21.72 -7.99
CA TYR A 139 -30.16 -21.77 -7.56
C TYR A 139 -31.11 -21.28 -8.66
N LEU A 140 -32.26 -21.93 -8.75
CA LEU A 140 -33.39 -21.60 -9.62
C LEU A 140 -34.56 -21.14 -8.76
N ALA A 141 -35.05 -19.92 -8.99
CA ALA A 141 -36.30 -19.46 -8.41
C ALA A 141 -37.47 -19.80 -9.34
N LEU A 142 -38.56 -20.28 -8.77
CA LEU A 142 -39.82 -20.57 -9.42
C LEU A 142 -40.93 -19.74 -8.77
N GLY A 143 -41.59 -18.89 -9.56
CA GLY A 143 -42.79 -18.17 -9.15
C GLY A 143 -44.04 -18.98 -9.53
N MET A 144 -44.98 -19.08 -8.60
CA MET A 144 -46.21 -19.87 -8.79
C MET A 144 -47.48 -19.02 -8.74
N MET A 145 -48.53 -19.54 -9.38
CA MET A 145 -49.87 -18.92 -9.47
C MET A 145 -50.54 -18.74 -8.09
N ASN A 146 -50.25 -19.60 -7.12
CA ASN A 146 -50.77 -19.49 -5.75
C ASN A 146 -50.05 -18.43 -4.88
N GLY A 147 -49.05 -17.73 -5.43
CA GLY A 147 -48.30 -16.67 -4.74
C GLY A 147 -47.07 -17.14 -3.95
N VAL A 148 -46.69 -18.41 -4.08
CA VAL A 148 -45.48 -19.01 -3.47
C VAL A 148 -44.27 -18.89 -4.39
N VAL A 149 -43.11 -18.51 -3.85
CA VAL A 149 -41.82 -18.65 -4.54
C VAL A 149 -41.08 -19.86 -3.98
N SER A 150 -40.62 -20.76 -4.86
CA SER A 150 -39.78 -21.89 -4.49
C SER A 150 -38.38 -21.69 -5.06
N ILE A 151 -37.38 -21.69 -4.18
CA ILE A 151 -35.96 -21.64 -4.54
C ILE A 151 -35.41 -23.07 -4.49
N ARG A 152 -34.91 -23.52 -5.64
CA ARG A 152 -34.47 -24.87 -5.92
C ARG A 152 -32.97 -24.86 -6.24
N ASN A 153 -32.22 -25.92 -5.92
CA ASN A 153 -30.84 -26.02 -6.38
C ASN A 153 -30.77 -26.45 -7.87
N LYS A 154 -29.56 -26.45 -8.45
CA LYS A 154 -29.29 -26.92 -9.83
C LYS A 154 -29.71 -28.38 -10.12
N ASN A 155 -30.02 -29.17 -9.09
CA ASN A 155 -30.51 -30.55 -9.23
C ASN A 155 -32.04 -30.65 -9.08
N GLY A 156 -32.75 -29.55 -8.83
CA GLY A 156 -34.21 -29.50 -8.69
C GLY A 156 -34.76 -29.73 -7.27
N GLU A 157 -33.90 -29.88 -6.26
CA GLU A 157 -34.30 -30.02 -4.86
C GLU A 157 -34.75 -28.69 -4.25
N GLU A 158 -35.86 -28.67 -3.50
CA GLU A 158 -36.32 -27.46 -2.80
C GLU A 158 -35.39 -27.12 -1.65
N LYS A 159 -34.88 -25.89 -1.63
CA LYS A 159 -34.06 -25.37 -0.53
C LYS A 159 -34.84 -24.41 0.34
N VAL A 160 -35.58 -23.50 -0.27
CA VAL A 160 -36.36 -22.48 0.44
C VAL A 160 -37.71 -22.31 -0.24
N LYS A 161 -38.77 -22.26 0.57
CA LYS A 161 -40.12 -21.92 0.15
C LYS A 161 -40.52 -20.61 0.82
N ILE A 162 -40.83 -19.60 0.02
CA ILE A 162 -41.22 -18.26 0.49
C ILE A 162 -42.74 -18.15 0.41
N GLU A 163 -43.38 -18.10 1.57
CA GLU A 163 -44.82 -17.82 1.71
C GLU A 163 -44.99 -16.38 2.20
N ARG A 164 -45.79 -15.59 1.47
CA ARG A 164 -45.86 -14.14 1.66
C ARG A 164 -47.09 -13.74 2.47
N PRO A 165 -46.93 -13.08 3.64
CA PRO A 165 -48.05 -12.72 4.50
C PRO A 165 -48.96 -11.67 3.83
N GLY A 166 -50.28 -11.94 3.79
CA GLY A 166 -51.27 -11.03 3.18
C GLY A 166 -51.28 -10.99 1.64
N ALA A 167 -50.59 -11.93 0.99
CA ALA A 167 -50.58 -12.14 -0.47
C ALA A 167 -50.98 -13.58 -0.86
N ALA A 168 -51.54 -14.33 0.09
CA ALA A 168 -52.03 -15.69 -0.13
C ALA A 168 -53.14 -15.63 -1.18
N SER A 169 -52.84 -16.08 -2.41
CA SER A 169 -53.71 -16.11 -3.62
C SER A 169 -53.39 -15.14 -4.75
N SER A 170 -52.45 -14.19 -4.64
CA SER A 170 -52.07 -13.35 -5.79
C SER A 170 -50.96 -14.01 -6.62
N PRO A 171 -51.10 -14.16 -7.95
CA PRO A 171 -50.11 -14.84 -8.76
C PRO A 171 -48.83 -14.03 -8.91
N ILE A 172 -47.69 -14.70 -8.69
CA ILE A 172 -46.38 -14.14 -9.02
C ILE A 172 -46.27 -14.20 -10.52
N TRP A 173 -45.96 -13.08 -11.18
CA TRP A 173 -45.92 -13.05 -12.64
C TRP A 173 -44.52 -12.86 -13.20
N SER A 174 -43.67 -12.15 -12.47
CA SER A 174 -42.29 -11.94 -12.88
C SER A 174 -41.36 -11.96 -11.69
N ILE A 175 -40.19 -12.57 -11.89
CA ILE A 175 -39.10 -12.60 -10.92
C ILE A 175 -37.79 -12.31 -11.64
N ALA A 176 -36.86 -11.66 -10.95
CA ALA A 176 -35.52 -11.42 -11.46
C ALA A 176 -34.52 -11.36 -10.32
N TRP A 177 -33.38 -12.04 -10.49
CA TRP A 177 -32.23 -11.90 -9.60
C TRP A 177 -31.44 -10.66 -9.97
N ASN A 178 -31.00 -9.91 -8.97
CA ASN A 178 -30.12 -8.76 -9.18
C ASN A 178 -28.76 -9.26 -9.69
N PRO A 179 -28.28 -8.84 -10.87
CA PRO A 179 -26.92 -9.14 -11.31
C PRO A 179 -25.92 -8.45 -10.38
N SER A 180 -25.24 -9.23 -9.53
CA SER A 180 -24.28 -8.68 -8.57
C SER A 180 -23.22 -7.84 -9.27
N LYS A 181 -22.79 -6.74 -8.64
CA LYS A 181 -21.69 -5.90 -9.16
C LYS A 181 -20.41 -6.74 -9.16
N SER A 182 -20.06 -7.33 -10.29
CA SER A 182 -18.67 -7.69 -10.55
C SER A 182 -17.85 -6.40 -10.54
N GLU A 183 -16.76 -6.42 -9.77
CA GLU A 183 -15.88 -5.28 -9.49
C GLU A 183 -15.31 -4.61 -10.75
N ASN A 184 -16.08 -3.71 -11.37
CA ASN A 184 -15.58 -2.88 -12.48
C ASN A 184 -15.05 -1.50 -12.05
N HIS A 185 -14.93 -1.23 -10.74
CA HIS A 185 -14.17 -0.06 -10.29
C HIS A 185 -12.65 -0.23 -10.52
N MET A 186 -12.17 -1.44 -10.85
CA MET A 186 -10.75 -1.73 -11.05
C MET A 186 -10.25 -1.65 -12.50
N ILE A 187 -11.12 -1.47 -13.51
CA ILE A 187 -10.73 -1.51 -14.93
C ILE A 187 -10.59 -0.12 -15.57
N ILE A 188 -11.18 0.94 -15.00
CA ILE A 188 -11.01 2.31 -15.53
C ILE A 188 -9.74 2.99 -14.99
N TRP A 189 -9.18 2.53 -13.87
CA TRP A 189 -7.90 3.03 -13.34
C TRP A 189 -6.66 2.37 -13.96
N ASN A 190 -6.78 1.16 -14.50
CA ASN A 190 -5.64 0.40 -15.04
C ASN A 190 -5.23 0.77 -16.48
N ARG A 191 -5.84 1.79 -17.09
CA ARG A 191 -5.46 2.24 -18.46
C ARG A 191 -4.67 3.55 -18.52
N TYR A 192 -4.35 4.18 -17.39
CA TYR A 192 -3.63 5.46 -17.33
C TYR A 192 -2.28 5.44 -16.57
N LEU A 193 -1.83 4.29 -16.06
CA LEU A 193 -0.53 4.16 -15.38
C LEU A 193 0.42 3.21 -16.12
N SER A 194 0.64 3.48 -17.41
CA SER A 194 1.76 2.89 -18.18
C SER A 194 2.72 3.98 -18.66
N SER A 195 3.24 4.79 -17.74
CA SER A 195 4.57 5.41 -17.89
C SER A 195 4.97 6.10 -16.58
N SER A 196 6.09 5.65 -16.04
CA SER A 196 6.89 6.18 -14.90
C SER A 196 6.49 5.83 -13.44
N MET A 197 7.44 5.12 -12.80
CA MET A 197 7.65 4.77 -11.37
C MET A 197 6.91 3.55 -10.74
N PRO A 198 7.65 2.52 -10.26
CA PRO A 198 7.09 1.25 -9.74
C PRO A 198 6.81 1.21 -8.22
N TYR A 199 6.92 2.32 -7.49
CA TYR A 199 6.93 2.33 -6.01
C TYR A 199 5.57 2.51 -5.30
N ILE A 200 4.43 2.59 -6.01
CA ILE A 200 3.09 2.81 -5.40
C ILE A 200 2.10 1.70 -5.80
N HIS A 201 2.56 0.49 -6.12
CA HIS A 201 1.66 -0.60 -6.52
C HIS A 201 1.10 -1.43 -5.35
N LEU A 202 1.78 -1.47 -4.19
CA LEU A 202 1.35 -2.30 -3.05
C LEU A 202 0.50 -1.57 -1.99
N VAL A 203 0.61 -0.24 -1.89
CA VAL A 203 -0.12 0.55 -0.88
C VAL A 203 -1.59 0.77 -1.29
N PHE A 204 -1.88 0.84 -2.60
CA PHE A 204 -3.22 1.13 -3.11
C PHE A 204 -4.20 -0.06 -3.04
N VAL A 205 -3.70 -1.30 -3.11
CA VAL A 205 -4.53 -2.51 -2.97
C VAL A 205 -5.01 -2.68 -1.52
N PHE A 206 -4.22 -2.23 -0.53
CA PHE A 206 -4.56 -2.39 0.89
C PHE A 206 -5.55 -1.33 1.42
N PHE A 207 -5.56 -0.11 0.88
CA PHE A 207 -6.47 0.94 1.37
C PHE A 207 -7.90 0.85 0.81
N SER A 208 -8.09 0.23 -0.37
CA SER A 208 -9.43 0.07 -0.96
C SER A 208 -10.34 -0.90 -0.17
N SER A 209 -9.74 -1.80 0.60
CA SER A 209 -10.44 -2.79 1.44
C SER A 209 -10.93 -2.21 2.79
N LEU A 210 -10.55 -0.99 3.17
CA LEU A 210 -10.79 -0.46 4.51
C LEU A 210 -11.94 0.56 4.62
N PHE A 211 -12.61 0.94 3.52
CA PHE A 211 -13.65 2.00 3.56
C PHE A 211 -15.01 1.66 2.90
N PHE A 212 -15.25 0.42 2.49
CA PHE A 212 -16.61 -0.06 2.24
C PHE A 212 -17.04 -1.01 3.36
N TYR A 213 -17.74 -0.44 4.33
CA TYR A 213 -18.52 -1.18 5.30
C TYR A 213 -19.46 -2.14 4.54
N ARG A 214 -19.30 -3.44 4.79
CA ARG A 214 -20.23 -4.55 4.54
C ARG A 214 -21.57 -4.13 3.89
N ASP A 215 -21.69 -4.31 2.58
CA ASP A 215 -22.92 -4.86 2.03
C ASP A 215 -22.59 -6.32 1.75
N GLU A 216 -23.08 -7.25 2.59
CA GLU A 216 -23.07 -8.66 2.25
C GLU A 216 -23.62 -8.82 0.84
N HIS A 217 -22.82 -9.40 -0.06
CA HIS A 217 -23.22 -9.73 -1.43
C HIS A 217 -24.31 -10.80 -1.39
N ASN A 218 -25.53 -10.37 -1.08
CA ASN A 218 -26.70 -11.20 -1.09
C ASN A 218 -27.29 -11.13 -2.50
N ASP A 219 -27.43 -12.26 -3.18
CA ASP A 219 -28.30 -12.35 -4.35
C ASP A 219 -29.71 -11.94 -3.92
N ILE A 220 -30.16 -10.78 -4.40
CA ILE A 220 -31.49 -10.21 -4.11
C ILE A 220 -32.44 -10.63 -5.22
N LEU A 221 -33.53 -11.29 -4.84
CA LEU A 221 -34.63 -11.64 -5.72
C LEU A 221 -35.70 -10.55 -5.68
N ALA A 222 -35.96 -9.92 -6.82
CA ALA A 222 -37.13 -9.07 -7.02
C ALA A 222 -38.31 -9.93 -7.45
N VAL A 223 -39.46 -9.75 -6.80
CA VAL A 223 -40.70 -10.49 -7.06
C VAL A 223 -41.82 -9.49 -7.31
N ALA A 224 -42.45 -9.60 -8.48
CA ALA A 224 -43.66 -8.86 -8.83
C ALA A 224 -44.87 -9.79 -8.94
N ASP A 225 -45.98 -9.37 -8.34
CA ASP A 225 -47.24 -10.08 -8.37
C ASP A 225 -48.41 -9.19 -8.79
N TRP A 226 -49.49 -9.83 -9.24
CA TRP A 226 -50.74 -9.15 -9.63
C TRP A 226 -51.61 -8.72 -8.45
N GLY A 227 -51.13 -8.86 -7.21
CA GLY A 227 -51.62 -8.09 -6.07
C GLY A 227 -51.07 -6.65 -6.06
N GLN A 228 -50.45 -6.22 -7.16
CA GLN A 228 -49.86 -4.91 -7.39
C GLN A 228 -48.75 -4.60 -6.36
N ARG A 229 -47.85 -5.57 -6.18
CA ARG A 229 -46.72 -5.42 -5.25
C ARG A 229 -45.39 -5.78 -5.92
N LEU A 230 -44.36 -5.03 -5.55
CA LEU A 230 -42.96 -5.36 -5.78
C LEU A 230 -42.27 -5.58 -4.43
N SER A 231 -41.76 -6.79 -4.24
CA SER A 231 -41.10 -7.25 -3.01
C SER A 231 -39.68 -7.72 -3.30
N PHE A 232 -38.80 -7.63 -2.31
CA PHE A 232 -37.40 -8.07 -2.41
C PHE A 232 -37.10 -9.14 -1.36
N TYR A 233 -36.41 -10.21 -1.75
CA TYR A 233 -36.07 -11.32 -0.86
C TYR A 233 -34.59 -11.72 -1.00
N GLN A 234 -34.00 -12.18 0.09
CA GLN A 234 -32.70 -12.86 0.08
C GLN A 234 -32.86 -14.32 -0.31
N LEU A 235 -31.75 -14.99 -0.67
CA LEU A 235 -31.70 -16.43 -0.91
C LEU A 235 -32.25 -17.26 0.27
N SER A 236 -32.06 -16.78 1.50
CA SER A 236 -32.59 -17.39 2.74
C SER A 236 -34.12 -17.34 2.84
N GLY A 237 -34.81 -16.61 1.96
CA GLY A 237 -36.24 -16.35 2.02
C GLY A 237 -36.65 -15.14 2.87
N LYS A 238 -35.69 -14.47 3.51
CA LYS A 238 -35.93 -13.26 4.30
C LYS A 238 -36.27 -12.06 3.40
N GLN A 239 -37.36 -11.35 3.70
CA GLN A 239 -37.76 -10.14 3.00
C GLN A 239 -36.83 -8.96 3.33
N ILE A 240 -36.48 -8.17 2.31
CA ILE A 240 -35.68 -6.94 2.41
C ILE A 240 -36.60 -5.73 2.24
N GLY A 241 -36.64 -4.86 3.25
CA GLY A 241 -37.45 -3.65 3.20
C GLY A 241 -38.95 -3.91 3.28
N LYS A 242 -39.74 -2.90 2.90
CA LYS A 242 -41.21 -2.97 2.84
C LYS A 242 -41.66 -3.19 1.41
N ASP A 243 -42.77 -3.90 1.23
CA ASP A 243 -43.42 -4.04 -0.06
C ASP A 243 -43.72 -2.68 -0.70
N ARG A 244 -43.43 -2.57 -1.99
CA ARG A 244 -43.76 -1.40 -2.80
C ARG A 244 -45.10 -1.66 -3.48
N ALA A 245 -46.10 -0.88 -3.11
CA ALA A 245 -47.38 -0.88 -3.80
C ALA A 245 -47.21 -0.29 -5.22
N LEU A 246 -47.67 -1.02 -6.21
CA LEU A 246 -47.82 -0.61 -7.60
C LEU A 246 -49.27 -0.16 -7.82
N THR A 247 -49.52 0.61 -8.87
CA THR A 247 -50.88 1.05 -9.26
C THR A 247 -51.42 0.29 -10.46
N TYR A 248 -50.76 -0.81 -10.83
CA TYR A 248 -50.99 -1.58 -12.04
C TYR A 248 -50.46 -3.00 -11.85
N ASP A 249 -50.84 -3.91 -12.75
CA ASP A 249 -50.42 -5.30 -12.70
C ASP A 249 -49.11 -5.46 -13.48
N PRO A 250 -48.00 -5.82 -12.80
CA PRO A 250 -46.70 -5.95 -13.45
C PRO A 250 -46.65 -7.21 -14.33
N CYS A 251 -46.24 -7.04 -15.58
CA CYS A 251 -46.09 -8.13 -16.55
C CYS A 251 -44.63 -8.59 -16.73
N CYS A 252 -43.66 -7.71 -16.49
CA CYS A 252 -42.23 -8.05 -16.62
C CYS A 252 -41.37 -7.28 -15.62
N ILE A 253 -40.29 -7.91 -15.18
CA ILE A 253 -39.17 -7.29 -14.50
C ILE A 253 -37.88 -7.61 -15.27
N SER A 254 -37.03 -6.61 -15.45
CA SER A 254 -35.66 -6.80 -15.93
C SER A 254 -34.71 -5.81 -15.25
N TYR A 255 -33.50 -6.25 -14.89
CA TYR A 255 -32.47 -5.35 -14.35
C TYR A 255 -31.75 -4.60 -15.47
N PHE A 256 -31.43 -3.34 -15.20
CA PHE A 256 -30.75 -2.41 -16.09
C PHE A 256 -29.47 -1.85 -15.43
N SER A 257 -28.49 -1.44 -16.23
CA SER A 257 -27.20 -0.88 -15.76
C SER A 257 -26.52 -1.76 -14.71
N LYS A 258 -26.36 -3.06 -15.00
CA LYS A 258 -25.70 -4.02 -14.09
C LYS A 258 -26.27 -4.04 -12.67
N GLY A 259 -27.59 -3.98 -12.55
CA GLY A 259 -28.28 -4.18 -11.27
C GLY A 259 -28.60 -2.90 -10.48
N GLU A 260 -28.28 -1.72 -11.03
CA GLU A 260 -28.55 -0.44 -10.38
C GLU A 260 -30.02 0.00 -10.50
N TYR A 261 -30.68 -0.38 -11.59
CA TYR A 261 -32.06 -0.02 -11.89
C TYR A 261 -32.87 -1.24 -12.31
N ILE A 262 -34.19 -1.10 -12.21
CA ILE A 262 -35.18 -2.11 -12.60
C ILE A 262 -36.11 -1.49 -13.64
N VAL A 263 -36.30 -2.18 -14.75
CA VAL A 263 -37.32 -1.83 -15.76
C VAL A 263 -38.51 -2.74 -15.55
N MET A 264 -39.70 -2.14 -15.46
CA MET A 264 -40.96 -2.89 -15.35
C MET A 264 -41.98 -2.37 -16.36
N GLY A 265 -42.67 -3.30 -17.02
CA GLY A 265 -43.85 -3.04 -17.85
C GLY A 265 -45.08 -3.69 -17.24
N GLY A 266 -46.26 -3.19 -17.57
CA GLY A 266 -47.50 -3.76 -17.04
C GLY A 266 -48.78 -3.34 -17.76
N SER A 267 -49.90 -3.56 -17.06
CA SER A 267 -51.27 -3.31 -17.54
C SER A 267 -51.63 -1.83 -17.73
N ASP A 268 -50.81 -0.93 -17.20
CA ASP A 268 -50.88 0.52 -17.39
C ASP A 268 -50.37 1.00 -18.76
N LYS A 269 -50.03 0.06 -19.65
CA LYS A 269 -49.57 0.31 -21.02
C LYS A 269 -48.28 1.13 -21.10
N GLN A 270 -47.48 1.14 -20.03
CA GLN A 270 -46.22 1.86 -20.00
C GLN A 270 -45.10 0.96 -19.48
N ALA A 271 -43.86 1.31 -19.85
CA ALA A 271 -42.67 0.81 -19.18
C ALA A 271 -42.13 1.91 -18.27
N SER A 272 -41.86 1.58 -17.01
CA SER A 272 -41.32 2.50 -16.01
C SER A 272 -39.96 2.02 -15.50
N LEU A 273 -39.09 2.99 -15.18
CA LEU A 273 -37.79 2.75 -14.56
C LEU A 273 -37.90 2.93 -13.04
N TYR A 274 -37.27 2.03 -12.30
CA TYR A 274 -37.22 2.00 -10.85
C TYR A 274 -35.76 1.88 -10.37
N THR A 275 -35.48 2.34 -9.17
CA THR A 275 -34.20 2.05 -8.50
C THR A 275 -34.14 0.58 -8.07
N LYS A 276 -32.93 0.08 -7.75
CA LYS A 276 -32.74 -1.24 -7.12
C LYS A 276 -33.58 -1.46 -5.84
N ASP A 277 -33.99 -0.37 -5.16
CA ASP A 277 -34.80 -0.42 -3.93
C ASP A 277 -36.32 -0.30 -4.20
N GLY A 278 -36.72 -0.32 -5.48
CA GLY A 278 -38.11 -0.27 -5.93
C GLY A 278 -38.75 1.11 -5.91
N VAL A 279 -37.96 2.20 -5.94
CA VAL A 279 -38.50 3.57 -6.05
C VAL A 279 -38.70 3.91 -7.53
N ARG A 280 -39.91 4.32 -7.92
CA ARG A 280 -40.22 4.73 -9.30
C ARG A 280 -39.49 6.03 -9.66
N LEU A 281 -38.72 6.02 -10.74
CA LEU A 281 -37.99 7.18 -11.26
C LEU A 281 -38.78 7.93 -12.33
N GLY A 282 -39.45 7.21 -13.23
CA GLY A 282 -40.23 7.79 -14.31
C GLY A 282 -40.62 6.77 -15.38
N THR A 283 -41.42 7.22 -16.34
CA THR A 283 -41.86 6.42 -17.48
C THR A 283 -40.84 6.48 -18.61
N ILE A 284 -40.47 5.32 -19.16
CA ILE A 284 -39.56 5.14 -20.30
C ILE A 284 -40.32 5.37 -21.62
N GLY A 285 -41.54 4.83 -21.72
CA GLY A 285 -42.40 4.98 -22.88
C GLY A 285 -43.80 4.46 -22.63
N GLU A 286 -44.78 5.12 -23.24
CA GLU A 286 -46.20 4.77 -23.25
C GLU A 286 -46.56 4.06 -24.55
N GLN A 287 -47.49 3.10 -24.49
CA GLN A 287 -47.95 2.26 -25.59
C GLN A 287 -49.48 2.22 -25.65
N ASN A 288 -50.02 1.69 -26.75
CA ASN A 288 -51.48 1.58 -26.95
C ASN A 288 -52.09 0.36 -26.22
N ALA A 289 -51.25 -0.65 -25.92
CA ALA A 289 -51.62 -1.91 -25.28
C ALA A 289 -50.68 -2.24 -24.10
N TRP A 290 -51.00 -3.32 -23.36
CA TRP A 290 -50.20 -3.75 -22.21
C TRP A 290 -48.77 -4.07 -22.63
N VAL A 291 -47.80 -3.64 -21.82
CA VAL A 291 -46.38 -3.97 -22.03
C VAL A 291 -46.14 -5.32 -21.39
N TRP A 292 -46.16 -6.37 -22.21
CA TRP A 292 -46.12 -7.75 -21.74
C TRP A 292 -44.72 -8.19 -21.32
N THR A 293 -43.70 -7.78 -22.08
CA THR A 293 -42.31 -8.14 -21.81
C THR A 293 -41.35 -6.98 -22.07
N CYS A 294 -40.26 -6.95 -21.32
CA CYS A 294 -39.23 -5.93 -21.38
C CYS A 294 -37.85 -6.58 -21.22
N ARG A 295 -36.93 -6.23 -22.13
CA ARG A 295 -35.54 -6.71 -22.10
C ARG A 295 -34.55 -5.59 -22.34
N VAL A 296 -33.49 -5.60 -21.56
CA VAL A 296 -32.35 -4.70 -21.73
C VAL A 296 -31.36 -5.33 -22.69
N ARG A 297 -30.88 -4.56 -23.66
CA ARG A 297 -29.81 -4.99 -24.55
C ARG A 297 -28.49 -5.01 -23.75
N PRO A 298 -27.75 -6.15 -23.72
CA PRO A 298 -26.50 -6.27 -22.97
C PRO A 298 -25.52 -5.12 -23.22
N ASP A 299 -24.84 -4.67 -22.17
CA ASP A 299 -23.81 -3.60 -22.19
C ASP A 299 -24.20 -2.30 -22.91
N SER A 300 -25.49 -1.98 -22.98
CA SER A 300 -25.99 -0.79 -23.64
C SER A 300 -27.14 -0.12 -22.88
N ASN A 301 -27.47 1.12 -23.26
CA ASN A 301 -28.59 1.84 -22.68
C ASN A 301 -29.93 1.61 -23.42
N PHE A 302 -30.04 0.55 -24.21
CA PHE A 302 -31.25 0.25 -24.98
C PHE A 302 -32.16 -0.72 -24.23
N VAL A 303 -33.45 -0.38 -24.22
CA VAL A 303 -34.52 -1.19 -23.65
C VAL A 303 -35.54 -1.48 -24.74
N VAL A 304 -35.89 -2.75 -24.91
CA VAL A 304 -36.91 -3.18 -25.86
C VAL A 304 -38.13 -3.68 -25.12
N LEU A 305 -39.30 -3.24 -25.60
CA LEU A 305 -40.62 -3.57 -25.09
C LEU A 305 -41.37 -4.41 -26.13
N GLY A 306 -42.03 -5.46 -25.67
CA GLY A 306 -42.98 -6.25 -26.44
C GLY A 306 -44.38 -6.05 -25.88
N CYS A 307 -45.30 -5.61 -26.74
CA CYS A 307 -46.66 -5.27 -26.34
C CYS A 307 -47.66 -6.36 -26.73
N GLN A 308 -48.78 -6.38 -26.02
CA GLN A 308 -49.88 -7.31 -26.30
C GLN A 308 -50.42 -7.12 -27.72
N ASP A 309 -50.51 -5.91 -28.28
CA ASP A 309 -50.98 -5.71 -29.66
C ASP A 309 -49.97 -6.14 -30.75
N GLY A 310 -48.80 -6.64 -30.34
CA GLY A 310 -47.72 -7.06 -31.22
C GLY A 310 -46.72 -5.95 -31.58
N THR A 311 -46.86 -4.76 -30.97
CA THR A 311 -45.91 -3.67 -31.12
C THR A 311 -44.59 -3.98 -30.42
N ILE A 312 -43.48 -3.77 -31.15
CA ILE A 312 -42.13 -3.75 -30.58
C ILE A 312 -41.59 -2.33 -30.62
N ALA A 313 -41.21 -1.82 -29.45
CA ALA A 313 -40.62 -0.50 -29.27
C ALA A 313 -39.22 -0.61 -28.65
N CYS A 314 -38.26 0.15 -29.18
CA CYS A 314 -36.90 0.23 -28.67
C CYS A 314 -36.64 1.65 -28.19
N TYR A 315 -36.17 1.80 -26.96
CA TYR A 315 -35.90 3.07 -26.29
C TYR A 315 -34.43 3.14 -25.90
N GLN A 316 -33.79 4.29 -26.18
CA GLN A 316 -32.46 4.61 -25.66
C GLN A 316 -32.62 5.46 -24.39
N LEU A 317 -32.12 4.96 -23.26
CA LEU A 317 -32.09 5.70 -22.01
C LEU A 317 -30.88 6.64 -21.98
N ILE A 318 -31.13 7.93 -21.77
CA ILE A 318 -30.08 8.95 -21.62
C ILE A 318 -30.17 9.55 -20.23
N PHE A 319 -29.09 9.44 -19.48
CA PHE A 319 -28.98 9.95 -18.13
C PHE A 319 -28.25 11.28 -18.13
N SER A 320 -28.97 12.37 -17.86
CA SER A 320 -28.38 13.70 -17.78
C SER A 320 -27.55 13.88 -16.51
N THR A 321 -26.49 14.69 -16.60
CA THR A 321 -25.77 15.15 -15.42
C THR A 321 -26.55 16.26 -14.73
N VAL A 322 -26.71 16.14 -13.42
CA VAL A 322 -27.36 17.15 -12.59
C VAL A 322 -26.41 17.52 -11.47
N HIS A 323 -25.96 18.77 -11.49
CA HIS A 323 -25.00 19.29 -10.53
C HIS A 323 -25.19 20.80 -10.32
N GLY A 324 -24.62 21.31 -9.24
CA GLY A 324 -24.49 22.72 -8.95
C GLY A 324 -23.17 22.97 -8.22
N LEU A 325 -22.50 24.07 -8.55
CA LEU A 325 -21.25 24.49 -7.92
C LEU A 325 -21.42 25.91 -7.37
N TYR A 326 -21.04 26.12 -6.12
CA TYR A 326 -20.84 27.46 -5.57
C TYR A 326 -19.53 27.49 -4.79
N LYS A 327 -18.58 28.30 -5.27
CA LYS A 327 -17.20 28.32 -4.79
C LYS A 327 -16.59 26.91 -4.79
N ASP A 328 -16.38 26.34 -3.61
CA ASP A 328 -15.78 25.05 -3.33
C ASP A 328 -16.79 23.97 -2.96
N ARG A 329 -18.10 24.28 -2.94
CA ARG A 329 -19.16 23.32 -2.64
C ARG A 329 -19.81 22.82 -3.92
N TYR A 330 -19.64 21.53 -4.18
CA TYR A 330 -20.16 20.84 -5.35
C TYR A 330 -21.29 19.89 -4.93
N ALA A 331 -22.49 20.16 -5.41
CA ALA A 331 -23.65 19.31 -5.19
C ALA A 331 -23.97 18.55 -6.48
N TYR A 332 -24.12 17.23 -6.43
CA TYR A 332 -24.44 16.42 -7.60
C TYR A 332 -25.40 15.29 -7.26
N ARG A 333 -26.11 14.83 -8.29
CA ARG A 333 -27.06 13.71 -8.20
C ARG A 333 -26.32 12.38 -8.25
N ASP A 334 -26.57 11.53 -7.28
CA ASP A 334 -26.09 10.14 -7.21
C ASP A 334 -27.28 9.18 -7.27
N SER A 335 -27.13 8.05 -7.97
CA SER A 335 -28.16 7.00 -8.10
C SER A 335 -29.57 7.52 -8.45
N MET A 336 -29.65 8.62 -9.22
CA MET A 336 -30.87 9.36 -9.62
C MET A 336 -31.70 9.99 -8.49
N THR A 337 -31.59 9.52 -7.24
CA THR A 337 -32.48 9.88 -6.13
C THR A 337 -31.80 10.52 -4.94
N ASP A 338 -30.47 10.41 -4.86
CA ASP A 338 -29.69 10.97 -3.79
C ASP A 338 -28.95 12.21 -4.29
N VAL A 339 -28.71 13.16 -3.38
CA VAL A 339 -27.86 14.32 -3.63
C VAL A 339 -26.65 14.22 -2.73
N ILE A 340 -25.46 14.27 -3.33
CA ILE A 340 -24.20 14.36 -2.59
C ILE A 340 -23.73 15.81 -2.67
N VAL A 341 -23.47 16.41 -1.51
CA VAL A 341 -22.74 17.66 -1.42
C VAL A 341 -21.33 17.32 -1.01
N GLN A 342 -20.35 17.75 -1.79
CA GLN A 342 -18.93 17.59 -1.55
C GLN A 342 -18.27 18.95 -1.40
N HIS A 343 -17.43 19.08 -0.38
CA HIS A 343 -16.50 20.20 -0.28
C HIS A 343 -15.23 19.84 -1.05
N LEU A 344 -14.90 20.57 -2.12
CA LEU A 344 -13.81 20.20 -3.04
C LEU A 344 -12.41 20.40 -2.47
N ILE A 345 -12.27 21.25 -1.44
CA ILE A 345 -10.97 21.49 -0.77
C ILE A 345 -10.71 20.48 0.36
N THR A 346 -11.69 20.24 1.24
CA THR A 346 -11.57 19.32 2.40
C THR A 346 -11.97 17.88 2.07
N GLU A 347 -12.52 17.64 0.89
CA GLU A 347 -13.06 16.37 0.39
C GLU A 347 -14.18 15.74 1.22
N GLN A 348 -14.71 16.45 2.21
CA GLN A 348 -15.86 16.02 2.99
C GLN A 348 -17.10 15.87 2.11
N LYS A 349 -17.90 14.83 2.37
CA LYS A 349 -19.10 14.50 1.59
C LYS A 349 -20.29 14.25 2.51
N VAL A 350 -21.43 14.82 2.16
CA VAL A 350 -22.71 14.59 2.83
C VAL A 350 -23.72 14.09 1.82
N ARG A 351 -24.41 12.98 2.15
CA ARG A 351 -25.42 12.36 1.31
C ARG A 351 -26.82 12.67 1.84
N ILE A 352 -27.64 13.30 1.00
CA ILE A 352 -29.04 13.63 1.26
C ILE A 352 -29.92 12.65 0.46
N LYS A 353 -30.65 11.78 1.17
CA LYS A 353 -31.54 10.79 0.54
C LYS A 353 -32.92 11.40 0.25
N CYS A 354 -33.22 11.69 -1.01
CA CYS A 354 -34.50 12.28 -1.38
C CYS A 354 -35.60 11.23 -1.62
N ARG A 355 -35.23 10.00 -1.97
CA ARG A 355 -36.15 8.87 -2.29
C ARG A 355 -37.13 9.17 -3.42
N GLU A 356 -36.82 10.14 -4.27
CA GLU A 356 -37.56 10.55 -5.46
C GLU A 356 -36.55 11.01 -6.53
N LEU A 357 -36.93 11.02 -7.81
CA LEU A 357 -36.05 11.46 -8.89
C LEU A 357 -35.61 12.91 -8.69
N VAL A 358 -34.32 13.14 -8.53
CA VAL A 358 -33.74 14.48 -8.48
C VAL A 358 -33.64 15.02 -9.91
N LYS A 359 -34.42 16.04 -10.27
CA LYS A 359 -34.43 16.64 -11.61
C LYS A 359 -33.36 17.71 -11.79
N LYS A 360 -33.24 18.63 -10.83
CA LYS A 360 -32.27 19.74 -10.84
C LYS A 360 -31.76 20.02 -9.44
N ILE A 361 -30.54 20.54 -9.35
CA ILE A 361 -29.89 20.93 -8.11
C ILE A 361 -29.34 22.34 -8.32
N ALA A 362 -29.51 23.21 -7.33
CA ALA A 362 -28.86 24.51 -7.30
C ALA A 362 -28.32 24.77 -5.90
N ILE A 363 -27.12 25.33 -5.80
CA ILE A 363 -26.46 25.64 -4.53
C ILE A 363 -25.99 27.10 -4.56
N TYR A 364 -26.21 27.82 -3.47
CA TYR A 364 -25.76 29.19 -3.30
C TYR A 364 -25.61 29.52 -1.82
N ARG A 365 -24.42 29.97 -1.39
CA ARG A 365 -24.11 30.23 0.03
C ARG A 365 -24.43 29.03 0.92
N ASN A 366 -25.37 29.21 1.86
CA ASN A 366 -25.87 28.21 2.79
C ASN A 366 -27.23 27.63 2.35
N ARG A 367 -27.62 27.78 1.07
CA ARG A 367 -28.86 27.26 0.50
C ARG A 367 -28.58 26.17 -0.53
N LEU A 368 -29.36 25.10 -0.47
CA LEU A 368 -29.37 24.04 -1.46
C LEU A 368 -30.82 23.78 -1.87
N ALA A 369 -31.14 24.00 -3.15
CA ALA A 369 -32.44 23.70 -3.72
C ALA A 369 -32.36 22.40 -4.53
N ILE A 370 -33.25 21.45 -4.21
CA ILE A 370 -33.38 20.16 -4.90
C ILE A 370 -34.77 20.10 -5.51
N GLN A 371 -34.85 20.08 -6.84
CA GLN A 371 -36.11 19.90 -7.55
C GLN A 371 -36.40 18.41 -7.71
N LEU A 372 -37.53 17.99 -7.15
CA LEU A 372 -38.14 16.68 -7.33
C LEU A 372 -39.30 16.80 -8.35
N PRO A 373 -39.97 15.71 -8.76
CA PRO A 373 -41.00 15.78 -9.79
C PRO A 373 -42.18 16.67 -9.42
N GLU A 374 -42.62 16.61 -8.16
CA GLU A 374 -43.83 17.29 -7.66
C GLU A 374 -43.55 18.39 -6.62
N LYS A 375 -42.29 18.60 -6.25
CA LYS A 375 -41.91 19.58 -5.21
C LYS A 375 -40.47 20.06 -5.33
N ILE A 376 -40.17 21.20 -4.72
CA ILE A 376 -38.79 21.68 -4.52
C ILE A 376 -38.50 21.68 -3.03
N LEU A 377 -37.42 21.02 -2.63
CA LEU A 377 -36.91 21.02 -1.26
C LEU A 377 -35.80 22.06 -1.13
N ILE A 378 -35.91 22.92 -0.13
CA ILE A 378 -34.90 23.94 0.18
C ILE A 378 -34.23 23.54 1.48
N TYR A 379 -32.92 23.29 1.40
CA TYR A 379 -32.08 22.99 2.54
C TYR A 379 -31.27 24.22 2.95
N GLU A 380 -31.02 24.32 4.25
CA GLU A 380 -30.16 25.32 4.87
C GLU A 380 -29.04 24.63 5.65
N LEU A 381 -27.83 25.20 5.60
CA LEU A 381 -26.71 24.76 6.41
C LEU A 381 -26.89 25.21 7.87
N TYR A 382 -26.60 24.33 8.84
CA TYR A 382 -26.81 24.60 10.27
C TYR A 382 -25.84 25.64 10.86
N SER A 383 -24.57 25.64 10.45
CA SER A 383 -23.56 26.62 10.86
C SER A 383 -23.13 27.51 9.68
N ASP A 384 -22.67 28.72 10.01
CA ASP A 384 -21.98 29.61 9.06
C ASP A 384 -20.49 29.24 8.90
N ASP A 385 -19.98 28.27 9.68
CA ASP A 385 -18.64 27.72 9.50
C ASP A 385 -18.51 27.05 8.13
N SER A 386 -17.46 27.41 7.39
CA SER A 386 -17.23 26.92 6.04
C SER A 386 -17.02 25.40 5.97
N SER A 387 -16.50 24.81 7.06
CA SER A 387 -16.21 23.39 7.22
C SER A 387 -17.42 22.55 7.66
N ASP A 388 -18.47 23.17 8.20
CA ASP A 388 -19.67 22.42 8.57
C ASP A 388 -20.49 22.07 7.33
N MET A 389 -20.97 20.83 7.25
CA MET A 389 -21.72 20.28 6.11
C MET A 389 -23.10 19.73 6.49
N HIS A 390 -23.65 20.09 7.65
CA HIS A 390 -24.96 19.62 8.09
C HIS A 390 -26.12 20.42 7.45
N TYR A 391 -26.79 19.81 6.47
CA TYR A 391 -27.97 20.38 5.81
C TYR A 391 -29.28 19.94 6.49
N ARG A 392 -30.14 20.91 6.83
CA ARG A 392 -31.52 20.67 7.30
C ARG A 392 -32.53 21.19 6.29
N VAL A 393 -33.71 20.57 6.22
CA VAL A 393 -34.81 21.11 5.40
C VAL A 393 -35.31 22.40 6.03
N LYS A 394 -35.27 23.49 5.27
CA LYS A 394 -35.82 24.80 5.64
C LYS A 394 -37.27 24.93 5.18
N GLU A 395 -37.52 24.68 3.90
CA GLU A 395 -38.83 24.85 3.28
C GLU A 395 -39.12 23.76 2.25
N LYS A 396 -40.42 23.53 2.01
CA LYS A 396 -40.91 22.55 1.02
C LYS A 396 -41.98 23.19 0.15
N ILE A 397 -41.68 23.38 -1.12
CA ILE A 397 -42.64 23.92 -2.09
C ILE A 397 -43.30 22.75 -2.82
N CYS A 398 -44.51 22.38 -2.40
CA CYS A 398 -45.27 21.24 -2.94
C CYS A 398 -46.07 21.63 -4.20
N ARG A 399 -45.37 21.93 -5.29
CA ARG A 399 -45.96 22.20 -6.60
C ARG A 399 -45.05 21.69 -7.70
N LYS A 400 -45.64 21.17 -8.78
CA LYS A 400 -44.92 20.81 -10.00
C LYS A 400 -44.42 22.07 -10.71
N PHE A 401 -43.11 22.12 -10.96
CA PHE A 401 -42.46 23.16 -11.74
C PHE A 401 -41.67 22.53 -12.89
N GLU A 402 -41.72 23.18 -14.05
CA GLU A 402 -40.91 22.82 -15.22
C GLU A 402 -39.92 23.95 -15.48
N CYS A 403 -38.63 23.62 -15.52
CA CYS A 403 -37.57 24.58 -15.79
C CYS A 403 -36.37 23.93 -16.48
N ASN A 404 -35.76 24.65 -17.40
CA ASN A 404 -34.50 24.29 -18.06
C ASN A 404 -33.32 24.45 -17.10
N LEU A 405 -33.30 25.59 -16.39
CA LEU A 405 -32.28 25.94 -15.39
C LEU A 405 -32.96 26.32 -14.06
N LEU A 406 -32.37 25.86 -12.97
CA LEU A 406 -32.79 26.16 -11.60
C LEU A 406 -31.68 26.98 -10.95
N VAL A 407 -32.04 28.09 -10.32
CA VAL A 407 -31.11 28.94 -9.57
C VAL A 407 -31.70 29.21 -8.19
N VAL A 408 -30.86 29.20 -7.17
CA VAL A 408 -31.24 29.54 -5.80
C VAL A 408 -30.46 30.77 -5.34
N CYS A 409 -31.14 31.68 -4.66
CA CYS A 409 -30.58 32.87 -4.01
C CYS A 409 -30.78 32.74 -2.49
N SER A 410 -30.45 33.78 -1.71
CA SER A 410 -30.55 33.70 -0.24
C SER A 410 -32.00 33.56 0.24
N LEU A 411 -32.95 34.20 -0.46
CA LEU A 411 -34.38 34.27 -0.13
C LEU A 411 -35.33 33.83 -1.27
N HIS A 412 -34.81 33.63 -2.48
CA HIS A 412 -35.61 33.39 -3.69
C HIS A 412 -35.13 32.16 -4.46
N ILE A 413 -36.04 31.54 -5.21
CA ILE A 413 -35.74 30.57 -6.25
C ILE A 413 -36.07 31.22 -7.59
N ILE A 414 -35.18 31.04 -8.57
CA ILE A 414 -35.39 31.49 -9.93
C ILE A 414 -35.52 30.28 -10.84
N LEU A 415 -36.65 30.23 -11.55
CA LEU A 415 -36.95 29.21 -12.54
C LEU A 415 -36.78 29.79 -13.93
N CYS A 416 -35.93 29.17 -14.74
CA CYS A 416 -35.75 29.52 -16.14
C CYS A 416 -36.51 28.55 -17.02
N GLN A 417 -37.43 29.07 -17.83
CA GLN A 417 -38.14 28.31 -18.86
C GLN A 417 -37.98 29.02 -20.20
N GLU A 418 -37.11 28.46 -21.06
CA GLU A 418 -36.79 29.01 -22.38
C GLU A 418 -36.34 30.49 -22.37
N LYS A 419 -37.26 31.42 -22.63
CA LYS A 419 -37.04 32.89 -22.64
C LYS A 419 -37.49 33.58 -21.35
N ARG A 420 -38.15 32.86 -20.45
CA ARG A 420 -38.81 33.42 -19.25
C ARG A 420 -38.00 33.07 -17.99
N LEU A 421 -37.79 34.06 -17.13
CA LEU A 421 -37.25 33.90 -15.78
C LEU A 421 -38.32 34.28 -14.77
N GLN A 422 -38.65 33.35 -13.88
CA GLN A 422 -39.62 33.58 -12.81
C GLN A 422 -38.90 33.59 -11.46
N CYS A 423 -39.10 34.64 -10.68
CA CYS A 423 -38.61 34.74 -9.31
C CYS A 423 -39.74 34.39 -8.33
N LEU A 424 -39.49 33.36 -7.53
CA LEU A 424 -40.38 32.86 -6.50
C LEU A 424 -39.74 33.07 -5.13
N SER A 425 -40.51 33.54 -4.17
CA SER A 425 -40.17 33.44 -2.76
C SER A 425 -40.19 31.97 -2.31
N PHE A 426 -39.52 31.67 -1.20
CA PHE A 426 -39.54 30.31 -0.62
C PHE A 426 -40.95 29.87 -0.15
N THR A 427 -41.84 30.83 0.09
CA THR A 427 -43.26 30.59 0.38
C THR A 427 -44.10 30.30 -0.87
N SER A 428 -43.48 30.07 -2.03
CA SER A 428 -44.12 29.80 -3.33
C SER A 428 -44.83 31.01 -3.97
N ILE A 429 -44.72 32.20 -3.39
CA ILE A 429 -45.29 33.42 -3.97
C ILE A 429 -44.42 33.87 -5.14
N ARG A 430 -45.03 34.06 -6.32
CA ARG A 430 -44.34 34.65 -7.48
C ARG A 430 -44.26 36.15 -7.30
N GLU A 431 -43.04 36.65 -7.14
CA GLU A 431 -42.79 38.08 -6.96
C GLU A 431 -42.58 38.77 -8.31
N LYS A 432 -41.81 38.14 -9.22
CA LYS A 432 -41.41 38.77 -10.48
C LYS A 432 -41.27 37.78 -11.62
N GLU A 433 -41.35 38.33 -12.82
CA GLU A 433 -41.12 37.60 -14.06
C GLU A 433 -40.44 38.50 -15.09
N TRP A 434 -39.40 37.99 -15.75
CA TRP A 434 -38.71 38.65 -16.86
C TRP A 434 -38.83 37.80 -18.11
N VAL A 435 -39.13 38.44 -19.25
CA VAL A 435 -39.20 37.78 -20.56
C VAL A 435 -38.13 38.37 -21.45
N MET A 436 -37.25 37.52 -21.95
CA MET A 436 -36.11 37.89 -22.79
C MET A 436 -36.47 37.81 -24.28
N GLU A 437 -35.76 38.57 -25.11
CA GLU A 437 -35.94 38.57 -26.56
C GLU A 437 -35.58 37.20 -27.18
N SER A 438 -34.60 36.52 -26.60
CA SER A 438 -34.06 35.26 -27.09
C SER A 438 -33.91 34.22 -25.98
N LEU A 439 -33.66 32.97 -26.36
CA LEU A 439 -33.49 31.84 -25.44
C LEU A 439 -32.32 32.08 -24.49
N ILE A 440 -32.53 31.79 -23.22
CA ILE A 440 -31.49 31.88 -22.20
C ILE A 440 -30.60 30.64 -22.29
N ARG A 441 -29.31 30.85 -22.52
CA ARG A 441 -28.32 29.78 -22.68
C ARG A 441 -27.54 29.52 -21.39
N TYR A 442 -27.24 30.58 -20.64
CA TYR A 442 -26.42 30.51 -19.44
C TYR A 442 -26.89 31.50 -18.38
N ILE A 443 -26.84 31.09 -17.10
CA ILE A 443 -27.18 31.94 -15.95
C ILE A 443 -26.17 31.68 -14.84
N LYS A 444 -25.62 32.75 -14.24
CA LYS A 444 -24.76 32.69 -13.06
C LYS A 444 -25.17 33.73 -12.03
N VAL A 445 -25.17 33.34 -10.75
CA VAL A 445 -25.38 34.29 -9.63
C VAL A 445 -24.05 34.98 -9.35
N ILE A 446 -24.00 36.29 -9.55
CA ILE A 446 -22.79 37.10 -9.29
C ILE A 446 -22.72 37.59 -7.84
N GLY A 447 -23.82 37.45 -7.11
CA GLY A 447 -23.97 37.74 -5.68
C GLY A 447 -24.49 39.15 -5.39
N GLY A 448 -24.68 39.45 -4.10
CA GLY A 448 -25.24 40.72 -3.62
C GLY A 448 -25.77 40.56 -2.19
N PRO A 449 -26.33 41.62 -1.59
CA PRO A 449 -27.03 41.47 -0.32
C PRO A 449 -28.26 40.57 -0.49
N PRO A 450 -28.67 39.82 0.55
CA PRO A 450 -29.85 38.94 0.48
C PRO A 450 -31.09 39.68 -0.04
N GLY A 451 -31.72 39.16 -1.09
CA GLY A 451 -32.91 39.76 -1.73
C GLY A 451 -32.60 40.75 -2.85
N ARG A 452 -31.35 41.18 -3.01
CA ARG A 452 -30.88 42.04 -4.12
C ARG A 452 -29.69 41.41 -4.84
N GLU A 453 -29.66 40.09 -4.94
CA GLU A 453 -28.59 39.40 -5.64
C GLU A 453 -28.61 39.71 -7.14
N GLY A 454 -27.42 39.86 -7.72
CA GLY A 454 -27.27 39.98 -9.16
C GLY A 454 -27.23 38.60 -9.84
N LEU A 455 -27.86 38.52 -11.00
CA LEU A 455 -27.83 37.42 -11.95
C LEU A 455 -27.20 37.92 -13.25
N LEU A 456 -26.36 37.08 -13.83
CA LEU A 456 -25.73 37.33 -15.12
C LEU A 456 -26.28 36.31 -16.12
N VAL A 457 -26.88 36.81 -17.19
CA VAL A 457 -27.69 36.02 -18.13
C VAL A 457 -27.13 36.18 -19.54
N GLY A 458 -26.78 35.07 -20.18
CA GLY A 458 -26.33 35.02 -21.57
C GLY A 458 -27.43 34.49 -22.48
N LEU A 459 -27.76 35.24 -23.54
CA LEU A 459 -28.80 34.90 -24.50
C LEU A 459 -28.23 34.31 -25.79
N LYS A 460 -29.07 33.54 -26.51
CA LYS A 460 -28.72 32.96 -27.83
C LYS A 460 -28.46 34.02 -28.91
N ASN A 461 -29.02 35.22 -28.78
CA ASN A 461 -28.77 36.33 -29.72
C ASN A 461 -27.50 37.14 -29.39
N GLY A 462 -26.65 36.66 -28.48
CA GLY A 462 -25.40 37.32 -28.09
C GLY A 462 -25.53 38.41 -27.03
N ALA A 463 -26.75 38.76 -26.61
CA ALA A 463 -26.95 39.73 -25.55
C ALA A 463 -26.60 39.16 -24.16
N ILE A 464 -25.90 39.97 -23.36
CA ILE A 464 -25.51 39.65 -21.99
C ILE A 464 -26.14 40.67 -21.06
N LEU A 465 -26.97 40.16 -20.15
CA LEU A 465 -27.80 40.96 -19.27
C LEU A 465 -27.40 40.74 -17.82
N LYS A 466 -27.42 41.82 -17.04
CA LYS A 466 -27.32 41.81 -15.59
C LYS A 466 -28.67 42.14 -14.99
N ILE A 467 -29.19 41.25 -14.16
CA ILE A 467 -30.52 41.38 -13.55
C ILE A 467 -30.32 41.37 -12.05
N PHE A 468 -30.89 42.36 -11.35
CA PHE A 468 -30.98 42.29 -9.90
C PHE A 468 -32.34 41.73 -9.52
N VAL A 469 -32.38 40.82 -8.55
CA VAL A 469 -33.63 40.16 -8.13
C VAL A 469 -34.68 41.19 -7.64
N ASP A 470 -34.24 42.29 -7.04
CA ASP A 470 -35.10 43.38 -6.59
C ASP A 470 -35.48 44.37 -7.73
N ASN A 471 -34.86 44.30 -8.90
CA ASN A 471 -35.12 45.23 -10.00
C ASN A 471 -35.96 44.58 -11.12
N PRO A 472 -37.05 45.23 -11.58
CA PRO A 472 -37.84 44.74 -12.71
C PRO A 472 -37.11 44.83 -14.06
N PHE A 473 -36.10 45.69 -14.22
CA PHE A 473 -35.47 45.93 -15.52
C PHE A 473 -34.12 45.20 -15.67
N PRO A 474 -33.94 44.35 -16.70
CA PRO A 474 -32.64 43.78 -17.02
C PRO A 474 -31.71 44.86 -17.62
N ILE A 475 -30.47 44.91 -17.16
CA ILE A 475 -29.45 45.85 -17.63
C ILE A 475 -28.59 45.15 -18.69
N THR A 476 -28.61 45.63 -19.93
CA THR A 476 -27.72 45.11 -20.98
C THR A 476 -26.29 45.58 -20.75
N LEU A 477 -25.36 44.64 -20.51
CA LEU A 477 -23.95 44.93 -20.37
C LEU A 477 -23.28 45.04 -21.75
N LEU A 478 -23.42 43.99 -22.56
CA LEU A 478 -22.82 43.84 -23.88
C LEU A 478 -23.76 43.06 -24.81
N LYS A 479 -23.58 43.25 -26.12
CA LYS A 479 -24.28 42.49 -27.15
C LYS A 479 -23.28 42.04 -28.20
N LEU A 480 -23.02 40.74 -28.24
CA LEU A 480 -22.16 40.10 -29.23
C LEU A 480 -22.96 39.77 -30.50
N SER A 481 -22.26 39.58 -31.61
CA SER A 481 -22.85 39.10 -32.88
C SER A 481 -23.13 37.59 -32.85
N THR A 482 -22.51 36.86 -31.94
CA THR A 482 -22.54 35.39 -31.86
C THR A 482 -23.26 34.93 -30.57
N SER A 483 -23.82 33.72 -30.58
CA SER A 483 -24.54 33.17 -29.42
C SER A 483 -23.60 32.96 -28.23
N VAL A 484 -24.06 33.31 -27.03
CA VAL A 484 -23.30 33.04 -25.80
C VAL A 484 -23.39 31.55 -25.43
N ARG A 485 -22.25 30.91 -25.19
CA ARG A 485 -22.15 29.52 -24.70
C ARG A 485 -22.05 29.47 -23.18
N CYS A 486 -21.05 30.16 -22.63
CA CYS A 486 -20.88 30.36 -21.20
C CYS A 486 -20.12 31.66 -20.96
N LEU A 487 -20.17 32.15 -19.72
CA LEU A 487 -19.63 33.45 -19.36
C LEU A 487 -19.30 33.47 -17.87
N ASP A 488 -18.33 34.29 -17.51
CA ASP A 488 -17.96 34.52 -16.12
C ASP A 488 -17.44 35.95 -15.91
N MET A 489 -17.46 36.42 -14.67
CA MET A 489 -17.09 37.79 -14.31
C MET A 489 -16.02 37.80 -13.21
N SER A 490 -15.13 38.78 -13.26
CA SER A 490 -14.05 38.96 -12.27
C SER A 490 -14.61 39.24 -10.86
N ALA A 491 -13.76 39.05 -9.84
CA ALA A 491 -14.13 39.23 -8.43
C ALA A 491 -14.64 40.65 -8.11
N SER A 492 -13.97 41.68 -8.66
CA SER A 492 -14.35 43.10 -8.55
C SER A 492 -15.50 43.51 -9.47
N ARG A 493 -15.91 42.62 -10.39
CA ARG A 493 -17.02 42.80 -11.33
C ARG A 493 -16.79 43.89 -12.39
N ASN A 494 -15.53 44.13 -12.74
CA ASN A 494 -15.13 45.07 -13.80
C ASN A 494 -14.81 44.38 -15.14
N LYS A 495 -14.51 43.07 -15.16
CA LYS A 495 -14.12 42.33 -16.36
C LYS A 495 -15.09 41.18 -16.61
N LEU A 496 -15.46 40.99 -17.88
CA LEU A 496 -16.37 39.94 -18.33
C LEU A 496 -15.65 39.03 -19.32
N ALA A 497 -15.63 37.73 -19.02
CA ALA A 497 -15.16 36.69 -19.93
C ALA A 497 -16.36 35.98 -20.55
N VAL A 498 -16.36 35.83 -21.87
CA VAL A 498 -17.45 35.21 -22.62
C VAL A 498 -16.87 34.20 -23.60
N VAL A 499 -17.41 32.99 -23.60
CA VAL A 499 -17.14 32.00 -24.65
C VAL A 499 -18.34 31.97 -25.58
N ASP A 500 -18.08 32.13 -26.86
CA ASP A 500 -19.12 32.12 -27.89
C ASP A 500 -19.38 30.71 -28.47
N GLU A 501 -20.28 30.63 -29.45
CA GLU A 501 -20.63 29.37 -30.10
C GLU A 501 -19.50 28.82 -30.99
N HIS A 502 -18.63 29.70 -31.52
CA HIS A 502 -17.45 29.36 -32.32
C HIS A 502 -16.24 28.92 -31.48
N ASN A 503 -16.42 28.70 -30.18
CA ASN A 503 -15.38 28.32 -29.23
C ASN A 503 -14.27 29.38 -29.13
N THR A 504 -14.62 30.66 -29.15
CA THR A 504 -13.68 31.77 -28.92
C THR A 504 -13.97 32.39 -27.56
N LEU A 505 -12.92 32.54 -26.75
CA LEU A 505 -12.96 33.30 -25.50
C LEU A 505 -12.70 34.78 -25.80
N LEU A 506 -13.60 35.64 -25.34
CA LEU A 506 -13.53 37.09 -25.46
C LEU A 506 -13.57 37.70 -24.05
N VAL A 507 -12.62 38.58 -23.73
CA VAL A 507 -12.57 39.25 -22.42
C VAL A 507 -12.72 40.75 -22.59
N TYR A 508 -13.72 41.33 -21.94
CA TYR A 508 -14.06 42.75 -22.01
C TYR A 508 -13.92 43.45 -20.66
N ASP A 509 -13.58 44.74 -20.69
CA ASP A 509 -13.83 45.64 -19.57
C ASP A 509 -15.29 46.13 -19.62
N ILE A 510 -16.00 46.05 -18.50
CA ILE A 510 -17.43 46.38 -18.41
C ILE A 510 -17.66 47.89 -18.43
N ASN A 511 -16.73 48.68 -17.90
CA ASN A 511 -16.86 50.13 -17.79
C ASN A 511 -16.54 50.80 -19.14
N SER A 512 -15.42 50.42 -19.77
CA SER A 512 -15.03 50.98 -21.08
C SER A 512 -15.70 50.26 -22.26
N LYS A 513 -16.18 49.03 -22.06
CA LYS A 513 -16.69 48.13 -23.12
C LYS A 513 -15.64 47.73 -24.16
N GLU A 514 -14.36 47.92 -23.86
CA GLU A 514 -13.26 47.56 -24.74
C GLU A 514 -12.92 46.07 -24.60
N LEU A 515 -12.53 45.45 -25.72
CA LEU A 515 -12.02 44.08 -25.76
C LEU A 515 -10.56 44.09 -25.30
N LEU A 516 -10.27 43.40 -24.18
CA LEU A 516 -8.92 43.30 -23.63
C LEU A 516 -8.06 42.28 -24.39
N PHE A 517 -8.59 41.09 -24.63
CA PHE A 517 -7.95 40.05 -25.43
C PHE A 517 -8.95 38.98 -25.88
N GLN A 518 -8.52 38.15 -26.85
CA GLN A 518 -9.27 36.99 -27.34
C GLN A 518 -8.38 35.75 -27.46
N GLU A 519 -8.95 34.58 -27.21
CA GLU A 519 -8.26 33.28 -27.32
C GLU A 519 -9.14 32.26 -28.06
N PRO A 520 -8.62 31.57 -29.10
CA PRO A 520 -9.38 30.55 -29.82
C PRO A 520 -9.45 29.22 -29.06
N ASN A 521 -10.32 28.32 -29.49
CA ASN A 521 -10.48 26.95 -28.97
C ASN A 521 -10.82 26.88 -27.47
N ALA A 522 -11.72 27.73 -27.00
CA ALA A 522 -12.26 27.72 -25.65
C ALA A 522 -13.69 27.15 -25.62
N ASN A 523 -13.95 26.19 -24.75
CA ASN A 523 -15.26 25.57 -24.53
C ASN A 523 -15.89 26.01 -23.20
N SER A 524 -15.08 26.37 -22.20
CA SER A 524 -15.50 26.81 -20.88
C SER A 524 -14.50 27.78 -20.28
N VAL A 525 -14.96 28.69 -19.41
CA VAL A 525 -14.11 29.70 -18.77
C VAL A 525 -14.53 29.89 -17.30
N ALA A 526 -13.56 30.16 -16.43
CA ALA A 526 -13.78 30.55 -15.05
C ALA A 526 -12.73 31.57 -14.58
N TRP A 527 -13.17 32.63 -13.88
CA TRP A 527 -12.27 33.57 -13.22
C TRP A 527 -11.78 33.00 -11.89
N ASN A 528 -10.54 33.35 -11.51
CA ASN A 528 -10.04 33.04 -10.19
C ASN A 528 -10.76 33.90 -9.14
N THR A 529 -11.23 33.25 -8.09
CA THR A 529 -11.98 33.93 -7.01
C THR A 529 -11.10 34.78 -6.10
N GLN A 530 -9.80 34.48 -6.01
CA GLN A 530 -8.82 35.15 -5.12
C GLN A 530 -7.94 36.15 -5.87
N CYS A 531 -7.78 36.01 -7.19
CA CYS A 531 -6.93 36.86 -8.01
C CYS A 531 -7.73 37.42 -9.20
N GLU A 532 -7.85 38.74 -9.27
CA GLU A 532 -8.74 39.44 -10.21
C GLU A 532 -8.31 39.28 -11.67
N ASP A 533 -7.01 39.26 -11.92
CA ASP A 533 -6.44 39.27 -13.27
C ASP A 533 -6.14 37.88 -13.81
N MET A 534 -6.69 36.82 -13.21
CA MET A 534 -6.38 35.46 -13.61
C MET A 534 -7.65 34.67 -13.93
N LEU A 535 -7.64 34.00 -15.07
CA LEU A 535 -8.70 33.10 -15.49
C LEU A 535 -8.14 31.79 -16.02
N CYS A 536 -9.00 30.78 -16.05
CA CYS A 536 -8.72 29.54 -16.75
C CYS A 536 -9.82 29.24 -17.77
N PHE A 537 -9.44 28.55 -18.84
CA PHE A 537 -10.37 28.05 -19.85
C PHE A 537 -9.92 26.70 -20.36
N SER A 538 -10.85 25.86 -20.81
CA SER A 538 -10.50 24.58 -21.45
C SER A 538 -10.96 24.50 -22.88
N GLY A 539 -10.22 23.78 -23.70
CA GLY A 539 -10.64 23.37 -25.04
C GLY A 539 -9.55 22.56 -25.76
N ASN A 540 -9.98 21.78 -26.76
CA ASN A 540 -9.17 20.79 -27.46
C ASN A 540 -8.39 19.80 -26.55
N GLY A 541 -8.92 19.52 -25.35
CA GLY A 541 -8.27 18.62 -24.37
C GLY A 541 -7.10 19.25 -23.60
N TYR A 542 -7.00 20.58 -23.60
CA TYR A 542 -6.06 21.35 -22.81
C TYR A 542 -6.78 22.25 -21.80
N LEU A 543 -6.16 22.37 -20.63
CA LEU A 543 -6.38 23.41 -19.64
C LEU A 543 -5.43 24.58 -19.95
N ASN A 544 -6.01 25.76 -20.10
CA ASN A 544 -5.31 26.99 -20.41
C ASN A 544 -5.47 27.95 -19.24
N ILE A 545 -4.37 28.54 -18.78
CA ILE A 545 -4.35 29.48 -17.67
C ILE A 545 -3.70 30.76 -18.17
N LYS A 546 -4.40 31.87 -17.99
CA LYS A 546 -3.96 33.17 -18.46
C LYS A 546 -4.05 34.16 -17.32
N ALA A 547 -2.94 34.83 -17.05
CA ALA A 547 -2.88 35.99 -16.19
C ALA A 547 -2.81 37.24 -17.07
N SER A 548 -3.69 38.21 -16.85
CA SER A 548 -3.73 39.50 -17.55
C SER A 548 -3.55 39.34 -19.07
N ASN A 549 -2.68 40.15 -19.68
CA ASN A 549 -2.32 40.08 -21.09
C ASN A 549 -1.04 39.28 -21.35
N PHE A 550 -0.71 38.31 -20.49
CA PHE A 550 0.45 37.45 -20.68
C PHE A 550 0.14 36.25 -21.59
N PRO A 551 1.18 35.58 -22.13
CA PRO A 551 1.02 34.32 -22.85
C PRO A 551 0.34 33.26 -22.01
N VAL A 552 -0.50 32.45 -22.66
CA VAL A 552 -1.26 31.38 -22.02
C VAL A 552 -0.33 30.23 -21.62
N HIS A 553 -0.47 29.76 -20.39
CA HIS A 553 0.15 28.51 -19.93
C HIS A 553 -0.79 27.34 -20.20
N GLN A 554 -0.29 26.28 -20.86
CA GLN A 554 -1.11 25.14 -21.28
C GLN A 554 -0.70 23.85 -20.56
N GLN A 555 -1.70 23.10 -20.11
CA GLN A 555 -1.53 21.78 -19.51
C GLN A 555 -2.53 20.81 -20.15
N LYS A 556 -2.08 19.61 -20.53
CA LYS A 556 -2.97 18.61 -21.14
C LYS A 556 -3.93 18.06 -20.09
N MET A 557 -5.22 18.31 -20.27
CA MET A 557 -6.25 17.88 -19.31
C MET A 557 -7.64 17.88 -19.97
N GLN A 558 -8.40 16.81 -19.75
CA GLN A 558 -9.74 16.65 -20.32
C GLN A 558 -10.82 17.11 -19.34
N GLY A 559 -11.80 17.87 -19.85
CA GLY A 559 -13.00 18.26 -19.13
C GLY A 559 -13.35 19.74 -19.25
N PHE A 560 -14.48 20.13 -18.67
CA PHE A 560 -14.96 21.50 -18.63
C PHE A 560 -14.55 22.15 -17.31
N MET A 561 -14.02 23.37 -17.38
CA MET A 561 -13.72 24.17 -16.20
C MET A 561 -15.01 24.75 -15.65
N VAL A 562 -15.31 24.45 -14.40
CA VAL A 562 -16.53 24.91 -13.72
C VAL A 562 -16.20 25.99 -12.67
N GLY A 563 -14.96 26.04 -12.18
CA GLY A 563 -14.51 27.06 -11.24
C GLY A 563 -13.00 27.14 -11.07
N TYR A 564 -12.54 28.27 -10.54
CA TYR A 564 -11.14 28.52 -10.21
C TYR A 564 -11.04 29.27 -8.86
N ASN A 565 -10.37 28.68 -7.88
CA ASN A 565 -10.21 29.26 -6.56
C ASN A 565 -8.79 29.03 -6.03
N GLY A 566 -8.02 30.11 -5.86
CA GLY A 566 -6.64 30.01 -5.37
C GLY A 566 -5.76 29.27 -6.38
N SER A 567 -5.01 28.26 -5.92
CA SER A 567 -4.23 27.35 -6.78
C SER A 567 -5.05 26.21 -7.41
N LYS A 568 -6.33 26.03 -7.04
CA LYS A 568 -7.14 24.87 -7.44
C LYS A 568 -8.14 25.21 -8.53
N ILE A 569 -8.13 24.42 -9.59
CA ILE A 569 -9.07 24.46 -10.70
C ILE A 569 -10.02 23.29 -10.60
N PHE A 570 -11.30 23.57 -10.77
CA PHE A 570 -12.39 22.63 -10.63
C PHE A 570 -12.84 22.15 -12.01
N CYS A 571 -12.51 20.91 -12.35
CA CYS A 571 -12.76 20.31 -13.64
C CYS A 571 -13.85 19.23 -13.55
N LEU A 572 -14.84 19.32 -14.45
CA LEU A 572 -15.85 18.30 -14.64
C LEU A 572 -15.54 17.50 -15.90
N HIS A 573 -15.21 16.23 -15.74
CA HIS A 573 -14.99 15.29 -16.83
C HIS A 573 -16.04 14.18 -16.79
N VAL A 574 -16.94 14.17 -17.79
CA VAL A 574 -18.07 13.24 -17.88
C VAL A 574 -19.00 13.32 -16.65
N TYR A 575 -18.76 12.50 -15.62
CA TYR A 575 -19.51 12.46 -14.36
C TYR A 575 -18.64 12.72 -13.13
N SER A 576 -17.31 12.83 -13.28
CA SER A 576 -16.39 12.99 -12.17
C SER A 576 -15.88 14.43 -12.06
N MET A 577 -15.97 14.96 -10.84
CA MET A 577 -15.43 16.26 -10.48
C MET A 577 -14.02 16.08 -9.91
N SER A 578 -13.05 16.81 -10.43
CA SER A 578 -11.67 16.83 -9.92
C SER A 578 -11.24 18.24 -9.53
N ALA A 579 -10.47 18.34 -8.46
CA ALA A 579 -9.76 19.55 -8.08
C ALA A 579 -8.30 19.38 -8.50
N VAL A 580 -7.87 20.13 -9.51
CA VAL A 580 -6.50 20.11 -10.02
C VAL A 580 -5.74 21.27 -9.43
N GLU A 581 -4.65 20.97 -8.74
CA GLU A 581 -3.73 21.99 -8.24
C GLU A 581 -2.77 22.40 -9.35
N VAL A 582 -2.64 23.71 -9.54
CA VAL A 582 -1.82 24.30 -10.59
C VAL A 582 -0.69 25.10 -9.96
N PRO A 583 0.59 24.80 -10.31
CA PRO A 583 1.71 25.62 -9.88
C PRO A 583 1.63 27.02 -10.46
N GLN A 584 1.79 28.04 -9.61
CA GLN A 584 1.68 29.45 -10.02
C GLN A 584 3.03 30.11 -10.34
N SER A 585 4.10 29.32 -10.46
CA SER A 585 5.46 29.84 -10.73
C SER A 585 5.55 30.53 -12.08
N ALA A 586 4.98 29.93 -13.14
CA ALA A 586 5.01 30.52 -14.49
C ALA A 586 4.36 31.91 -14.56
N PRO A 587 3.11 32.13 -14.10
CA PRO A 587 2.54 33.47 -14.08
C PRO A 587 3.31 34.40 -13.14
N MET A 588 3.85 33.94 -12.01
CA MET A 588 4.69 34.78 -11.13
C MET A 588 5.91 35.36 -11.86
N TYR A 589 6.68 34.53 -12.58
CA TYR A 589 7.85 34.98 -13.35
C TYR A 589 7.48 36.00 -14.42
N GLN A 590 6.32 35.85 -15.08
CA GLN A 590 5.84 36.81 -16.08
C GLN A 590 5.64 38.23 -15.50
N TYR A 591 5.16 38.34 -14.25
CA TYR A 591 5.06 39.64 -13.55
C TYR A 591 6.43 40.14 -13.06
N LEU A 592 7.29 39.22 -12.62
CA LEU A 592 8.62 39.54 -12.13
C LEU A 592 9.51 40.13 -13.24
N GLU A 593 9.49 39.55 -14.45
CA GLU A 593 10.21 40.08 -15.63
C GLU A 593 9.83 41.53 -15.96
N ARG A 594 8.59 41.92 -15.65
CA ARG A 594 8.10 43.30 -15.84
C ARG A 594 8.30 44.20 -14.62
N LYS A 595 9.01 43.74 -13.58
CA LYS A 595 9.24 44.44 -12.31
C LYS A 595 7.94 44.83 -11.57
N MET A 596 6.89 44.04 -11.76
CA MET A 596 5.60 44.21 -11.08
C MET A 596 5.57 43.34 -9.81
N PHE A 597 6.31 43.78 -8.78
CA PHE A 597 6.58 42.97 -7.60
C PHE A 597 5.35 42.71 -6.72
N LYS A 598 4.43 43.68 -6.63
CA LYS A 598 3.22 43.54 -5.80
C LYS A 598 2.27 42.49 -6.34
N GLU A 599 2.09 42.47 -7.65
CA GLU A 599 1.26 41.51 -8.37
C GLU A 599 1.91 40.11 -8.36
N ALA A 600 3.24 40.05 -8.56
CA ALA A 600 4.00 38.81 -8.41
C ALA A 600 3.87 38.20 -7.00
N TYR A 601 3.91 39.04 -5.96
CA TYR A 601 3.68 38.62 -4.57
C TYR A 601 2.27 38.07 -4.34
N GLN A 602 1.24 38.71 -4.92
CA GLN A 602 -0.14 38.21 -4.82
C GLN A 602 -0.30 36.83 -5.46
N ILE A 603 0.36 36.59 -6.59
CA ILE A 603 0.36 35.27 -7.27
C ILE A 603 1.14 34.24 -6.47
N ALA A 604 2.31 34.63 -5.94
CA ALA A 604 3.12 33.78 -5.08
C ALA A 604 2.33 33.31 -3.84
N CYS A 605 1.49 34.18 -3.27
CA CYS A 605 0.61 33.84 -2.15
C CYS A 605 -0.41 32.73 -2.47
N LEU A 606 -0.78 32.53 -3.74
CA LEU A 606 -1.72 31.48 -4.16
C LEU A 606 -1.08 30.08 -4.11
N GLY A 607 0.24 29.98 -4.30
CA GLY A 607 0.99 28.73 -4.22
C GLY A 607 2.16 28.66 -5.20
N VAL A 608 3.37 28.91 -4.70
CA VAL A 608 4.66 28.73 -5.39
C VAL A 608 5.68 28.07 -4.46
N THR A 609 6.79 27.61 -5.02
CA THR A 609 7.84 26.91 -4.25
C THR A 609 8.66 27.87 -3.37
N ASP A 610 9.37 27.32 -2.37
CA ASP A 610 10.26 28.14 -1.52
C ASP A 610 11.43 28.75 -2.31
N SER A 611 11.88 28.12 -3.40
CA SER A 611 12.85 28.70 -4.33
C SER A 611 12.25 29.90 -5.06
N ASP A 612 11.03 29.77 -5.60
CA ASP A 612 10.34 30.86 -6.29
C ASP A 612 10.12 32.07 -5.35
N TRP A 613 9.81 31.81 -4.07
CA TRP A 613 9.73 32.86 -3.05
C TRP A 613 11.06 33.58 -2.84
N ARG A 614 12.18 32.83 -2.82
CA ARG A 614 13.51 33.42 -2.68
C ARG A 614 13.85 34.28 -3.89
N ASP A 615 13.56 33.80 -5.10
CA ASP A 615 13.80 34.54 -6.34
C ASP A 615 12.97 35.83 -6.41
N LEU A 616 11.69 35.77 -6.02
CA LEU A 616 10.85 36.96 -5.85
C LEU A 616 11.43 37.94 -4.83
N ALA A 617 11.89 37.44 -3.68
CA ALA A 617 12.44 38.27 -2.61
C ALA A 617 13.75 38.96 -3.03
N THR A 618 14.64 38.25 -3.72
CA THR A 618 15.91 38.79 -4.21
C THR A 618 15.71 39.82 -5.31
N GLU A 619 14.82 39.53 -6.27
CA GLU A 619 14.54 40.44 -7.39
C GLU A 619 13.80 41.71 -6.93
N ALA A 620 12.88 41.58 -5.95
CA ALA A 620 12.26 42.74 -5.31
C ALA A 620 13.28 43.57 -4.52
N LEU A 621 14.25 42.93 -3.86
CA LEU A 621 15.32 43.61 -3.13
C LEU A 621 16.27 44.37 -4.07
N GLU A 622 16.68 43.75 -5.20
CA GLU A 622 17.45 44.43 -6.26
C GLU A 622 16.65 45.55 -6.93
N GLY A 623 15.34 45.38 -7.06
CA GLY A 623 14.39 46.39 -7.50
C GLY A 623 14.15 47.52 -6.49
N LEU A 624 14.76 47.47 -5.30
CA LEU A 624 14.60 48.40 -4.18
C LEU A 624 13.14 48.50 -3.65
N ASP A 625 12.31 47.47 -3.89
CA ASP A 625 10.97 47.34 -3.31
C ASP A 625 11.03 46.58 -1.99
N PHE A 626 11.46 47.28 -0.94
CA PHE A 626 11.70 46.70 0.38
C PHE A 626 10.44 46.12 1.04
N ASP A 627 9.24 46.64 0.77
CA ASP A 627 7.99 46.13 1.37
C ASP A 627 7.68 44.71 0.89
N THR A 628 7.76 44.48 -0.43
CA THR A 628 7.54 43.16 -1.01
C THR A 628 8.65 42.18 -0.63
N ALA A 629 9.91 42.62 -0.71
CA ALA A 629 11.06 41.80 -0.31
C ALA A 629 10.97 41.37 1.16
N LYS A 630 10.64 42.30 2.07
CA LYS A 630 10.46 42.02 3.51
C LYS A 630 9.36 40.99 3.75
N LYS A 631 8.20 41.15 3.12
CA LYS A 631 7.08 40.19 3.22
C LYS A 631 7.46 38.81 2.71
N ALA A 632 8.24 38.72 1.62
CA ALA A 632 8.71 37.46 1.07
C ALA A 632 9.77 36.80 1.98
N PHE A 633 10.77 37.53 2.48
CA PHE A 633 11.79 37.00 3.39
C PHE A 633 11.24 36.60 4.77
N ILE A 634 10.20 37.29 5.29
CA ILE A 634 9.47 36.84 6.50
C ILE A 634 8.85 35.46 6.28
N ARG A 635 8.28 35.22 5.10
CA ARG A 635 7.66 33.93 4.76
C ARG A 635 8.69 32.80 4.66
N ILE A 636 9.86 33.08 4.07
CA ILE A 636 10.99 32.14 3.96
C ILE A 636 11.73 31.97 5.30
N ARG A 637 11.52 32.90 6.26
CA ARG A 637 12.22 32.98 7.55
C ARG A 637 13.73 33.24 7.42
N ASP A 638 14.14 34.02 6.43
CA ASP A 638 15.55 34.40 6.25
C ASP A 638 15.87 35.68 7.03
N LEU A 639 16.27 35.52 8.30
CA LEU A 639 16.54 36.61 9.24
C LEU A 639 17.65 37.56 8.75
N ARG A 640 18.62 37.00 8.02
CA ARG A 640 19.79 37.70 7.50
C ARG A 640 19.45 38.84 6.55
N TYR A 641 18.59 38.57 5.58
CA TYR A 641 18.10 39.61 4.66
C TYR A 641 17.14 40.60 5.35
N LEU A 642 16.42 40.17 6.39
CA LEU A 642 15.56 41.07 7.17
C LEU A 642 16.36 42.08 8.00
N GLU A 643 17.48 41.66 8.59
CA GLU A 643 18.43 42.56 9.26
C GLU A 643 19.00 43.58 8.29
N LEU A 644 19.41 43.14 7.08
CA LEU A 644 19.87 44.04 6.03
C LEU A 644 18.79 45.06 5.64
N ILE A 645 17.57 44.62 5.36
CA ILE A 645 16.46 45.50 4.98
C ILE A 645 16.16 46.49 6.11
N ASN A 646 16.10 46.05 7.37
CA ASN A 646 15.90 46.93 8.51
C ASN A 646 17.05 47.95 8.64
N SER A 647 18.31 47.53 8.44
CA SER A 647 19.46 48.44 8.47
C SER A 647 19.40 49.51 7.38
N ILE A 648 18.91 49.16 6.18
CA ILE A 648 18.73 50.07 5.05
C ILE A 648 17.55 51.02 5.32
N GLU A 649 16.43 50.51 5.84
CA GLU A 649 15.26 51.31 6.22
C GLU A 649 15.59 52.32 7.34
N GLU A 650 16.39 51.91 8.34
CA GLU A 650 16.89 52.81 9.40
C GLU A 650 17.80 53.90 8.85
N ARG A 651 18.73 53.56 7.95
CA ARG A 651 19.60 54.52 7.28
C ARG A 651 18.81 55.50 6.41
N LYS A 652 17.79 55.02 5.71
CA LYS A 652 16.84 55.85 4.96
C LYS A 652 16.05 56.80 5.86
N LYS A 653 15.65 56.36 7.06
CA LYS A 653 15.01 57.23 8.08
C LYS A 653 15.97 58.29 8.63
N ARG A 654 17.27 58.00 8.69
CA ARG A 654 18.33 58.95 9.12
C ARG A 654 18.74 59.95 8.03
N GLY A 655 18.15 59.87 6.83
CA GLY A 655 18.37 60.83 5.74
C GLY A 655 19.34 60.38 4.64
N GLU A 656 19.85 59.15 4.69
CA GLU A 656 20.69 58.58 3.63
C GLU A 656 19.80 58.09 2.47
N ASN A 657 19.95 58.66 1.27
CA ASN A 657 19.09 58.36 0.11
C ASN A 657 19.88 57.87 -1.12
N ASP A 658 21.14 57.48 -0.96
CA ASP A 658 21.97 56.99 -2.06
C ASP A 658 21.55 55.57 -2.47
N LYS A 659 20.80 55.48 -3.57
CA LYS A 659 20.29 54.22 -4.12
C LYS A 659 21.42 53.29 -4.56
N GLU A 660 22.56 53.83 -4.98
CA GLU A 660 23.69 53.02 -5.44
C GLU A 660 24.45 52.41 -4.27
N LEU A 661 24.53 53.13 -3.15
CA LEU A 661 25.11 52.62 -1.91
C LEU A 661 24.25 51.48 -1.33
N PHE A 662 22.92 51.64 -1.33
CA PHE A 662 22.02 50.57 -0.89
C PHE A 662 22.10 49.35 -1.80
N LEU A 663 22.23 49.55 -3.11
CA LEU A 663 22.44 48.45 -4.05
C LEU A 663 23.82 47.78 -3.84
N ALA A 664 24.86 48.54 -3.48
CA ALA A 664 26.17 48.00 -3.12
C ALA A 664 26.10 47.11 -1.87
N ASP A 665 25.37 47.52 -0.85
CA ASP A 665 25.13 46.71 0.36
C ASP A 665 24.36 45.42 0.03
N VAL A 666 23.34 45.50 -0.83
CA VAL A 666 22.57 44.34 -1.32
C VAL A 666 23.47 43.37 -2.09
N TYR A 667 24.28 43.86 -3.04
CA TYR A 667 25.20 43.02 -3.81
C TYR A 667 26.31 42.41 -2.95
N ALA A 668 26.80 43.13 -1.94
CA ALA A 668 27.75 42.58 -0.96
C ALA A 668 27.12 41.40 -0.21
N TYR A 669 25.85 41.52 0.18
CA TYR A 669 25.13 40.47 0.91
C TYR A 669 24.78 39.25 0.04
N GLN A 670 24.50 39.46 -1.25
CA GLN A 670 24.24 38.41 -2.23
C GLN A 670 25.49 37.66 -2.69
N GLY A 671 26.69 38.15 -2.37
CA GLY A 671 27.96 37.58 -2.82
C GLY A 671 28.49 38.14 -4.14
N LYS A 672 27.85 39.18 -4.71
CA LYS A 672 28.29 39.90 -5.93
C LYS A 672 29.37 40.95 -5.58
N PHE A 673 30.48 40.50 -4.98
CA PHE A 673 31.46 41.37 -4.33
C PHE A 673 32.17 42.36 -5.26
N HIS A 674 32.43 41.99 -6.52
CA HIS A 674 33.08 42.89 -7.48
C HIS A 674 32.16 44.02 -7.97
N GLU A 675 30.85 43.75 -8.06
CA GLU A 675 29.84 44.77 -8.39
C GLU A 675 29.63 45.70 -7.19
N ALA A 676 29.55 45.12 -5.98
CA ALA A 676 29.50 45.88 -4.73
C ALA A 676 30.72 46.80 -4.56
N ALA A 677 31.95 46.30 -4.76
CA ALA A 677 33.18 47.09 -4.63
C ALA A 677 33.25 48.23 -5.65
N ARG A 678 32.79 48.01 -6.90
CA ARG A 678 32.69 49.08 -7.91
C ARG A 678 31.70 50.16 -7.49
N LEU A 679 30.55 49.78 -6.94
CA LEU A 679 29.56 50.72 -6.43
C LEU A 679 30.06 51.46 -5.17
N TYR A 680 30.73 50.78 -4.24
CA TYR A 680 31.38 51.43 -3.09
C TYR A 680 32.45 52.43 -3.50
N LYS A 681 33.25 52.10 -4.53
CA LYS A 681 34.25 53.03 -5.09
C LYS A 681 33.59 54.25 -5.73
N ARG A 682 32.53 54.04 -6.52
CA ARG A 682 31.78 55.12 -7.19
C ARG A 682 31.08 56.06 -6.20
N THR A 683 30.66 55.54 -5.05
CA THR A 683 30.04 56.29 -3.94
C THR A 683 31.06 56.82 -2.93
N GLY A 684 32.38 56.67 -3.17
CA GLY A 684 33.46 57.24 -2.34
C GLY A 684 33.78 56.48 -1.04
N HIS A 685 33.30 55.26 -0.87
CA HIS A 685 33.47 54.43 0.34
C HIS A 685 34.51 53.32 0.17
N GLU A 686 35.73 53.67 -0.24
CA GLU A 686 36.81 52.70 -0.53
C GLU A 686 37.26 51.88 0.69
N SER A 687 37.16 52.44 1.90
CA SER A 687 37.46 51.73 3.14
C SER A 687 36.51 50.55 3.41
N ARG A 688 35.24 50.65 2.99
CA ARG A 688 34.27 49.54 3.07
C ARG A 688 34.61 48.44 2.06
N ALA A 689 35.06 48.80 0.86
CA ALA A 689 35.53 47.84 -0.14
C ALA A 689 36.81 47.12 0.33
N LEU A 690 37.75 47.84 0.95
CA LEU A 690 38.98 47.26 1.51
C LEU A 690 38.69 46.31 2.68
N SER A 691 37.82 46.72 3.63
CA SER A 691 37.40 45.84 4.72
C SER A 691 36.69 44.61 4.18
N MET A 692 35.73 44.81 3.27
CA MET A 692 34.99 43.71 2.62
C MET A 692 35.95 42.73 1.94
N TYR A 693 36.91 43.19 1.13
CA TYR A 693 37.87 42.30 0.48
C TYR A 693 38.84 41.64 1.46
N THR A 694 39.23 42.32 2.54
CA THR A 694 40.11 41.74 3.57
C THR A 694 39.37 40.66 4.38
N ASP A 695 38.12 40.93 4.78
CA ASP A 695 37.26 40.02 5.54
C ASP A 695 36.86 38.79 4.69
N LEU A 696 36.62 39.01 3.40
CA LEU A 696 36.35 37.97 2.40
C LEU A 696 37.61 37.34 1.83
N ARG A 697 38.80 37.74 2.31
CA ARG A 697 40.09 37.11 2.01
C ARG A 697 40.55 37.25 0.56
N MET A 698 40.05 38.26 -0.14
CA MET A 698 40.42 38.64 -1.50
C MET A 698 41.63 39.59 -1.48
N PHE A 699 42.78 39.10 -1.00
CA PHE A 699 43.97 39.93 -0.73
C PHE A 699 44.60 40.56 -1.98
N GLU A 700 44.47 39.94 -3.15
CA GLU A 700 44.95 40.50 -4.41
C GLU A 700 44.17 41.76 -4.80
N TYR A 701 42.84 41.70 -4.73
CA TYR A 701 41.97 42.85 -4.98
C TYR A 701 42.06 43.88 -3.84
N ALA A 702 42.31 43.46 -2.60
CA ALA A 702 42.53 44.37 -1.47
C ALA A 702 43.81 45.23 -1.63
N LYS A 703 44.87 44.70 -2.28
CA LYS A 703 46.11 45.45 -2.56
C LYS A 703 45.87 46.67 -3.46
N GLU A 704 44.87 46.64 -4.35
CA GLU A 704 44.52 47.78 -5.21
C GLU A 704 43.98 48.99 -4.43
N PHE A 705 43.57 48.78 -3.17
CA PHE A 705 43.03 49.79 -2.28
C PHE A 705 44.02 50.20 -1.17
N VAL A 706 45.27 49.68 -1.16
CA VAL A 706 46.34 50.06 -0.21
C VAL A 706 47.43 50.88 -0.94
N GLY A 707 47.68 52.11 -0.48
CA GLY A 707 48.73 52.98 -1.05
C GLY A 707 50.16 52.47 -0.75
N ALA A 708 51.08 52.60 -1.71
CA ALA A 708 52.43 52.01 -1.68
C ALA A 708 53.40 52.53 -0.60
N THR A 709 52.99 53.42 0.30
CA THR A 709 53.90 54.22 1.16
C THR A 709 53.88 53.89 2.66
N ASP A 710 53.16 52.84 3.13
CA ASP A 710 53.08 52.50 4.57
C ASP A 710 53.64 51.09 4.91
N PRO A 711 54.89 50.98 5.44
CA PRO A 711 55.55 49.71 5.77
C PRO A 711 54.86 48.94 6.91
N ASN A 712 54.17 49.66 7.81
CA ASN A 712 53.56 49.05 8.98
C ASN A 712 52.24 48.35 8.59
N SER A 713 51.45 49.00 7.72
CA SER A 713 50.28 48.40 7.09
C SER A 713 50.65 47.19 6.21
N SER A 714 51.82 47.21 5.57
CA SER A 714 52.36 46.06 4.80
C SER A 714 52.78 44.87 5.66
N ARG A 715 53.47 45.10 6.79
CA ARG A 715 53.81 44.03 7.74
C ARG A 715 52.57 43.43 8.39
N ILE A 716 51.59 44.27 8.75
CA ILE A 716 50.29 43.81 9.29
C ILE A 716 49.51 43.04 8.21
N LEU A 717 49.54 43.47 6.96
CA LEU A 717 48.96 42.73 5.84
C LEU A 717 49.67 41.38 5.65
N MET A 718 51.00 41.30 5.72
CA MET A 718 51.76 40.04 5.58
C MET A 718 51.58 39.10 6.77
N THR A 719 51.50 39.60 8.01
CA THR A 719 51.16 38.76 9.17
C THR A 719 49.71 38.31 9.10
N LYS A 720 48.74 39.17 8.73
CA LYS A 720 47.35 38.77 8.50
C LYS A 720 47.21 37.83 7.29
N GLN A 721 48.07 37.96 6.28
CA GLN A 721 48.15 37.07 5.13
C GLN A 721 48.83 35.74 5.50
N ALA A 722 49.78 35.73 6.44
CA ALA A 722 50.38 34.51 6.99
C ALA A 722 49.44 33.79 7.97
N ASP A 723 48.74 34.54 8.83
CA ASP A 723 47.66 34.05 9.69
C ASP A 723 46.48 33.55 8.84
N TRP A 724 46.20 34.24 7.74
CA TRP A 724 45.22 33.80 6.77
C TRP A 724 45.69 32.56 6.03
N ALA A 725 46.90 32.52 5.49
CA ALA A 725 47.46 31.36 4.80
C ALA A 725 47.49 30.15 5.75
N LYS A 726 47.78 30.38 7.03
CA LYS A 726 47.63 29.39 8.11
C LYS A 726 46.16 28.96 8.28
N SER A 727 45.21 29.91 8.35
CA SER A 727 43.76 29.64 8.48
C SER A 727 43.11 29.03 7.23
N SER A 728 43.70 29.26 6.06
CA SER A 728 43.26 28.82 4.73
C SER A 728 43.95 27.54 4.29
N LYS A 729 44.74 26.94 5.18
CA LYS A 729 45.44 25.69 4.94
C LYS A 729 46.42 25.75 3.76
N GLU A 730 47.01 26.92 3.51
CA GLU A 730 48.20 27.13 2.68
C GLU A 730 49.42 27.30 3.58
N PRO A 731 49.82 26.22 4.26
CA PRO A 731 50.57 26.37 5.47
C PRO A 731 52.03 26.57 5.12
N ARG A 732 52.46 26.14 3.92
CA ARG A 732 53.84 26.23 3.41
C ARG A 732 54.18 27.66 3.08
N ALA A 733 53.28 28.34 2.37
CA ALA A 733 53.36 29.78 2.18
C ALA A 733 53.31 30.50 3.54
N ALA A 734 52.41 30.12 4.45
CA ALA A 734 52.38 30.69 5.79
C ALA A 734 53.71 30.51 6.55
N ALA A 735 54.28 29.31 6.55
CA ALA A 735 55.54 28.99 7.22
C ALA A 735 56.73 29.69 6.58
N GLU A 736 56.81 29.76 5.26
CA GLU A 736 57.82 30.54 4.54
C GLU A 736 57.68 32.04 4.83
N MET A 737 56.44 32.54 4.92
CA MET A 737 56.14 33.92 5.33
C MET A 737 56.49 34.18 6.80
N TYR A 738 56.26 33.22 7.72
CA TYR A 738 56.68 33.31 9.13
C TYR A 738 58.20 33.15 9.30
N LEU A 739 58.86 32.31 8.49
CA LEU A 739 60.32 32.18 8.44
C LEU A 739 60.95 33.48 7.92
N SER A 740 60.37 34.07 6.88
CA SER A 740 60.78 35.38 6.34
C SER A 740 60.52 36.52 7.32
N ALA A 741 59.52 36.36 8.20
CA ALA A 741 59.24 37.26 9.31
C ALA A 741 60.08 36.98 10.59
N GLY A 742 60.92 35.93 10.61
CA GLY A 742 61.87 35.63 11.70
C GLY A 742 61.34 34.78 12.86
N GLU A 743 60.18 34.12 12.73
CA GLU A 743 59.49 33.43 13.83
C GLU A 743 59.65 31.88 13.77
N HIS A 744 60.83 31.35 14.16
CA HIS A 744 61.18 29.92 14.01
C HIS A 744 60.29 28.94 14.80
N LEU A 745 59.83 29.30 15.99
CA LEU A 745 58.94 28.42 16.78
C LEU A 745 57.57 28.28 16.10
N LYS A 746 56.99 29.39 15.64
CA LYS A 746 55.72 29.38 14.90
C LYS A 746 55.89 28.65 13.56
N ALA A 747 57.04 28.80 12.92
CA ALA A 747 57.37 28.05 11.71
C ALA A 747 57.53 26.56 11.98
N ILE A 748 58.27 26.11 13.00
CA ILE A 748 58.43 24.69 13.35
C ILE A 748 57.09 24.08 13.79
N GLU A 749 56.26 24.84 14.50
CA GLU A 749 54.89 24.44 14.84
C GLU A 749 54.05 24.22 13.58
N ILE A 750 54.07 25.16 12.63
CA ILE A 750 53.33 25.02 11.38
C ILE A 750 53.91 23.90 10.52
N ILE A 751 55.22 23.83 10.33
CA ILE A 751 55.92 22.83 9.53
C ILE A 751 55.69 21.43 10.11
N GLY A 752 55.81 21.31 11.44
CA GLY A 752 55.57 20.08 12.15
C GLY A 752 54.10 19.69 12.21
N GLU A 753 53.15 20.65 12.24
CA GLU A 753 51.70 20.39 12.17
C GLU A 753 51.28 19.90 10.79
N HIS A 754 51.94 20.40 9.74
CA HIS A 754 51.63 20.08 8.35
C HIS A 754 52.48 18.97 7.76
N GLY A 755 53.43 18.45 8.52
CA GLY A 755 54.16 17.24 8.16
C GLY A 755 55.15 17.38 7.03
N TRP A 756 55.70 18.58 6.80
CA TRP A 756 56.77 18.73 5.81
C TRP A 756 58.08 18.24 6.39
N ALA A 757 58.24 16.92 6.35
CA ALA A 757 59.40 16.23 6.86
C ALA A 757 60.69 16.76 6.25
N ASP A 758 60.75 17.07 4.96
CA ASP A 758 61.96 17.60 4.32
C ASP A 758 62.41 18.95 4.90
N MET A 759 61.48 19.89 5.07
CA MET A 759 61.77 21.17 5.72
C MET A 759 62.07 21.00 7.21
N LEU A 760 61.40 20.06 7.89
CA LEU A 760 61.65 19.76 9.29
C LEU A 760 63.00 19.07 9.49
N ILE A 761 63.44 18.22 8.55
CA ILE A 761 64.75 17.57 8.49
C ILE A 761 65.82 18.62 8.21
N ASP A 762 65.59 19.52 7.26
CA ASP A 762 66.50 20.63 6.97
C ASP A 762 66.65 21.54 8.18
N ILE A 763 65.56 21.84 8.89
CA ILE A 763 65.60 22.60 10.15
C ILE A 763 66.32 21.78 11.24
N ALA A 764 65.97 20.52 11.49
CA ALA A 764 66.57 19.67 12.53
C ALA A 764 68.07 19.35 12.30
N ARG A 765 68.53 19.42 11.04
CA ARG A 765 69.96 19.32 10.67
C ARG A 765 70.68 20.66 10.79
N LYS A 766 70.01 21.79 10.52
CA LYS A 766 70.55 23.15 10.67
C LYS A 766 70.60 23.63 12.12
N LEU A 767 69.70 23.13 12.97
CA LEU A 767 69.67 23.40 14.41
C LEU A 767 70.85 22.72 15.13
N ASP A 768 71.44 23.40 16.11
CA ASP A 768 72.61 22.90 16.85
C ASP A 768 72.21 21.96 17.99
N LYS A 769 73.11 21.05 18.41
CA LYS A 769 72.87 20.08 19.51
C LYS A 769 72.54 20.75 20.86
N ALA A 770 72.89 22.02 21.02
CA ALA A 770 72.58 22.83 22.19
C ALA A 770 71.12 23.32 22.22
N GLU A 771 70.46 23.44 21.07
CA GLU A 771 69.07 23.89 20.93
C GLU A 771 68.08 22.75 21.21
N ARG A 772 68.13 22.24 22.44
CA ARG A 772 67.34 21.08 22.89
C ARG A 772 65.83 21.28 22.78
N GLU A 773 65.33 22.51 22.90
CA GLU A 773 63.89 22.80 22.84
C GLU A 773 63.34 22.77 21.40
N PRO A 774 63.95 23.45 20.41
CA PRO A 774 63.63 23.24 19.00
C PRO A 774 63.87 21.80 18.53
N LEU A 775 64.99 21.16 18.91
CA LEU A 775 65.28 19.76 18.55
C LEU A 775 64.32 18.75 19.19
N GLY A 776 63.93 18.99 20.44
CA GLY A 776 62.92 18.21 21.15
C GLY A 776 61.54 18.38 20.50
N LYS A 777 61.17 19.59 20.08
CA LYS A 777 59.96 19.82 19.26
C LYS A 777 60.06 19.12 17.90
N CYS A 778 61.22 19.12 17.24
CA CYS A 778 61.44 18.37 16.01
C CYS A 778 61.33 16.85 16.23
N ALA A 779 61.90 16.28 17.30
CA ALA A 779 61.78 14.86 17.62
C ALA A 779 60.33 14.47 17.97
N LEU A 780 59.63 15.31 18.74
CA LEU A 780 58.20 15.18 19.02
C LEU A 780 57.37 15.25 17.73
N TYR A 781 57.73 16.12 16.80
CA TYR A 781 57.08 16.22 15.51
C TYR A 781 57.46 15.07 14.57
N PHE A 782 58.68 14.54 14.56
CA PHE A 782 59.00 13.31 13.83
C PHE A 782 58.23 12.12 14.39
N LYS A 783 58.08 12.03 15.71
CA LYS A 783 57.22 11.06 16.38
C LYS A 783 55.76 11.22 15.99
N ARG A 784 55.24 12.46 16.00
CA ARG A 784 53.86 12.81 15.57
C ARG A 784 53.62 12.56 14.08
N LEU A 785 54.62 12.79 13.24
CA LEU A 785 54.57 12.65 11.78
C LEU A 785 54.90 11.23 11.30
N LYS A 786 55.05 10.28 12.22
CA LYS A 786 55.35 8.88 11.95
C LYS A 786 56.66 8.60 11.22
N HIS A 787 57.56 9.58 11.22
CA HIS A 787 58.92 9.44 10.73
C HIS A 787 59.80 8.83 11.81
N HIS A 788 59.50 7.60 12.19
CA HIS A 788 60.07 6.93 13.37
C HIS A 788 61.57 6.67 13.26
N GLY A 789 62.10 6.50 12.04
CA GLY A 789 63.54 6.42 11.79
C GLY A 789 64.27 7.74 12.10
N TYR A 790 63.72 8.88 11.67
CA TYR A 790 64.28 10.20 11.98
C TYR A 790 64.04 10.61 13.43
N ALA A 791 62.91 10.20 14.02
CA ALA A 791 62.67 10.34 15.45
C ALA A 791 63.70 9.53 16.25
N SER A 792 63.94 8.28 15.90
CA SER A 792 64.96 7.39 16.47
C SER A 792 66.37 7.98 16.28
N GLU A 793 66.68 8.54 15.10
CA GLU A 793 67.94 9.25 14.85
C GLU A 793 68.07 10.50 15.73
N THR A 794 67.01 11.30 15.89
CA THR A 794 67.01 12.46 16.79
C THR A 794 67.11 12.05 18.27
N TYR A 795 66.41 11.00 18.72
CA TYR A 795 66.49 10.49 20.10
C TYR A 795 67.84 9.83 20.38
N SER A 796 68.44 9.17 19.38
CA SER A 796 69.80 8.64 19.42
C SER A 796 70.85 9.76 19.43
N LYS A 797 70.65 10.82 18.63
CA LYS A 797 71.46 12.06 18.64
C LYS A 797 71.36 12.81 19.98
N MET A 798 70.25 12.66 20.69
CA MET A 798 70.03 13.17 22.05
C MET A 798 70.51 12.20 23.15
N GLY A 799 70.66 10.90 22.86
CA GLY A 799 71.12 9.85 23.79
C GLY A 799 70.06 9.19 24.69
N ASP A 800 68.77 9.21 24.32
CA ASP A 800 67.66 8.76 25.18
C ASP A 800 67.13 7.35 24.83
N LEU A 801 67.61 6.33 25.54
CA LEU A 801 67.24 4.91 25.33
C LEU A 801 65.83 4.55 25.79
N GLN A 802 65.28 5.29 26.78
CA GLN A 802 63.94 5.03 27.30
C GLN A 802 62.88 5.55 26.33
N ALA A 803 63.07 6.76 25.81
CA ALA A 803 62.22 7.31 24.75
C ALA A 803 62.29 6.47 23.47
N LEU A 804 63.43 5.85 23.18
CA LEU A 804 63.61 4.95 22.03
C LEU A 804 62.83 3.63 22.18
N MET A 805 62.91 2.96 23.33
CA MET A 805 62.12 1.73 23.57
C MET A 805 60.61 2.01 23.53
N GLN A 806 60.18 3.10 24.18
CA GLN A 806 58.78 3.55 24.11
C GLN A 806 58.36 3.88 22.68
N LEU A 807 59.25 4.49 21.87
CA LEU A 807 58.98 4.73 20.45
C LEU A 807 58.76 3.41 19.70
N HIS A 808 59.58 2.37 19.87
CA HIS A 808 59.38 1.09 19.17
C HIS A 808 58.08 0.38 19.58
N VAL A 809 57.71 0.45 20.88
CA VAL A 809 56.44 -0.10 21.39
C VAL A 809 55.23 0.68 20.88
N GLU A 810 55.26 2.01 20.96
CA GLU A 810 54.17 2.88 20.46
C GLU A 810 53.99 2.77 18.94
N THR A 811 55.08 2.50 18.21
CA THR A 811 55.06 2.40 16.75
C THR A 811 54.83 0.99 16.25
N CYS A 812 54.60 0.05 17.18
CA CYS A 812 54.27 -1.34 16.87
C CYS A 812 55.34 -2.03 15.99
N HIS A 813 56.59 -1.57 16.05
CA HIS A 813 57.74 -2.26 15.43
C HIS A 813 58.12 -3.43 16.33
N TRP A 814 57.21 -4.40 16.43
CA TRP A 814 57.30 -5.48 17.39
C TRP A 814 58.55 -6.34 17.17
N GLU A 815 59.03 -6.51 15.94
CA GLU A 815 60.29 -7.23 15.65
C GLU A 815 61.52 -6.54 16.25
N GLU A 816 61.63 -5.22 16.08
CA GLU A 816 62.73 -4.42 16.67
C GLU A 816 62.59 -4.38 18.20
N ALA A 817 61.36 -4.24 18.71
CA ALA A 817 61.07 -4.31 20.14
C ALA A 817 61.36 -5.69 20.74
N PHE A 818 61.02 -6.79 20.05
CA PHE A 818 61.35 -8.16 20.45
C PHE A 818 62.87 -8.39 20.41
N SER A 819 63.57 -7.84 19.42
CA SER A 819 65.04 -7.90 19.36
C SER A 819 65.72 -7.13 20.50
N LEU A 820 65.14 -6.00 20.91
CA LEU A 820 65.59 -5.21 22.05
C LEU A 820 65.24 -5.89 23.38
N VAL A 821 64.10 -6.56 23.48
CA VAL A 821 63.66 -7.36 24.64
C VAL A 821 64.48 -8.65 24.80
N GLU A 822 64.87 -9.29 23.70
CA GLU A 822 65.78 -10.44 23.72
C GLU A 822 67.16 -10.04 24.27
N LYS A 823 67.64 -8.83 23.91
CA LYS A 823 68.88 -8.25 24.47
C LYS A 823 68.72 -7.71 25.89
N HIS A 824 67.51 -7.29 26.26
CA HIS A 824 67.18 -6.69 27.56
C HIS A 824 65.88 -7.27 28.14
N PRO A 825 65.94 -8.45 28.82
CA PRO A 825 64.76 -9.18 29.30
C PRO A 825 63.88 -8.41 30.32
N GLN A 826 64.42 -7.33 30.90
CA GLN A 826 63.72 -6.45 31.83
C GLN A 826 62.46 -5.80 31.24
N PHE A 827 62.36 -5.71 29.91
CA PHE A 827 61.22 -5.11 29.20
C PHE A 827 60.18 -6.13 28.70
N LYS A 828 60.24 -7.42 29.10
CA LYS A 828 59.31 -8.47 28.60
C LYS A 828 57.83 -8.12 28.84
N ASN A 829 57.50 -7.56 30.01
CA ASN A 829 56.14 -7.12 30.31
C ASN A 829 55.77 -5.84 29.55
N ASP A 830 56.74 -4.93 29.36
CA ASP A 830 56.57 -3.65 28.68
C ASP A 830 56.31 -3.80 27.17
N VAL A 831 56.49 -5.00 26.61
CA VAL A 831 56.21 -5.31 25.20
C VAL A 831 55.06 -6.30 25.02
N PHE A 832 55.03 -7.43 25.73
CA PHE A 832 53.98 -8.44 25.52
C PHE A 832 52.59 -8.02 26.04
N VAL A 833 52.51 -7.18 27.07
CA VAL A 833 51.21 -6.67 27.58
C VAL A 833 50.61 -5.63 26.63
N PRO A 834 51.35 -4.59 26.18
CA PRO A 834 50.86 -3.68 25.16
C PRO A 834 50.56 -4.38 23.83
N TYR A 835 51.32 -5.42 23.46
CA TYR A 835 51.03 -6.21 22.27
C TYR A 835 49.69 -6.97 22.38
N ALA A 836 49.39 -7.54 23.54
CA ALA A 836 48.12 -8.21 23.79
C ALA A 836 46.94 -7.24 23.81
N GLN A 837 47.13 -6.04 24.39
CA GLN A 837 46.14 -4.96 24.36
C GLN A 837 45.92 -4.43 22.94
N TRP A 838 46.98 -4.23 22.17
CA TRP A 838 46.92 -3.82 20.77
C TRP A 838 46.17 -4.85 19.91
N LEU A 839 46.41 -6.15 20.13
CA LEU A 839 45.64 -7.20 19.46
C LEU A 839 44.15 -7.16 19.84
N ALA A 840 43.83 -6.81 21.09
CA ALA A 840 42.44 -6.66 21.54
C ALA A 840 41.78 -5.40 20.94
N GLU A 841 42.48 -4.27 20.87
CA GLU A 841 41.98 -3.03 20.26
C GLU A 841 41.73 -3.16 18.75
N ASN A 842 42.45 -4.06 18.07
CA ASN A 842 42.27 -4.33 16.64
C ASN A 842 41.29 -5.51 16.36
N ASP A 843 40.38 -5.80 17.30
CA ASP A 843 39.37 -6.86 17.22
C ASP A 843 39.92 -8.29 17.00
N ARG A 844 41.23 -8.49 17.14
CA ARG A 844 41.91 -9.80 17.06
C ARG A 844 41.96 -10.44 18.43
N PHE A 845 40.79 -10.55 19.06
CA PHE A 845 40.65 -10.99 20.46
C PHE A 845 41.20 -12.40 20.72
N GLU A 846 41.13 -13.30 19.74
CA GLU A 846 41.70 -14.64 19.84
C GLU A 846 43.23 -14.63 19.93
N GLU A 847 43.87 -13.72 19.20
CA GLU A 847 45.31 -13.54 19.24
C GLU A 847 45.75 -12.75 20.47
N ALA A 848 44.94 -11.76 20.88
CA ALA A 848 45.10 -11.05 22.14
C ALA A 848 45.10 -12.01 23.32
N GLN A 849 44.14 -12.94 23.34
CA GLN A 849 44.06 -13.99 24.35
C GLN A 849 45.34 -14.85 24.36
N LYS A 850 45.84 -15.26 23.18
CA LYS A 850 47.11 -16.01 23.05
C LYS A 850 48.32 -15.17 23.53
N ALA A 851 48.34 -13.87 23.28
CA ALA A 851 49.40 -12.97 23.73
C ALA A 851 49.38 -12.75 25.26
N PHE A 852 48.20 -12.58 25.87
CA PHE A 852 48.05 -12.57 27.34
C PHE A 852 48.50 -13.88 27.98
N HIS A 853 48.27 -15.02 27.29
CA HIS A 853 48.79 -16.32 27.73
C HIS A 853 50.33 -16.37 27.70
N LYS A 854 50.97 -15.85 26.64
CA LYS A 854 52.44 -15.73 26.56
C LYS A 854 53.05 -14.78 27.60
N ALA A 855 52.27 -13.78 28.06
CA ALA A 855 52.62 -12.89 29.16
C ALA A 855 52.35 -13.49 30.56
N GLY A 856 51.81 -14.72 30.65
CA GLY A 856 51.51 -15.40 31.91
C GLY A 856 50.24 -14.91 32.64
N ARG A 857 49.33 -14.21 31.95
CA ARG A 857 48.11 -13.58 32.52
C ARG A 857 46.82 -14.32 32.12
N GLN A 858 46.66 -15.57 32.58
CA GLN A 858 45.49 -16.41 32.23
C GLN A 858 44.14 -15.84 32.69
N ASN A 859 44.08 -15.22 33.87
CA ASN A 859 42.84 -14.63 34.40
C ASN A 859 42.36 -13.41 33.60
N GLU A 860 43.28 -12.64 33.02
CA GLU A 860 42.93 -11.48 32.18
C GLU A 860 42.35 -11.94 30.84
N ALA A 861 42.89 -13.03 30.27
CA ALA A 861 42.36 -13.64 29.05
C ALA A 861 40.91 -14.13 29.20
N VAL A 862 40.53 -14.69 30.35
CA VAL A 862 39.13 -15.11 30.63
C VAL A 862 38.22 -13.89 30.80
N LYS A 863 38.65 -12.88 31.56
CA LYS A 863 37.86 -11.65 31.78
C LYS A 863 37.56 -10.90 30.49
N VAL A 864 38.54 -10.83 29.58
CA VAL A 864 38.35 -10.22 28.26
C VAL A 864 37.27 -10.97 27.49
N LEU A 865 37.32 -12.30 27.47
CA LEU A 865 36.32 -13.10 26.78
C LEU A 865 34.92 -12.98 27.42
N GLU A 866 34.82 -12.97 28.76
CA GLU A 866 33.55 -12.73 29.47
C GLU A 866 32.96 -11.35 29.14
N GLN A 867 33.78 -10.31 29.12
CA GLN A 867 33.33 -8.96 28.75
C GLN A 867 32.85 -8.90 27.29
N LEU A 868 33.57 -9.55 26.37
CA LEU A 868 33.15 -9.64 24.96
C LEU A 868 31.81 -10.37 24.81
N THR A 869 31.59 -11.43 25.58
CA THR A 869 30.31 -12.15 25.56
C THR A 869 29.18 -11.27 26.05
N HIS A 870 29.40 -10.51 27.12
CA HIS A 870 28.42 -9.60 27.67
C HIS A 870 28.09 -8.46 26.68
N ASN A 871 29.12 -7.83 26.11
CA ASN A 871 28.96 -6.78 25.11
C ASN A 871 28.20 -7.30 23.89
N ALA A 872 28.54 -8.49 23.38
CA ALA A 872 27.84 -9.10 22.24
C ALA A 872 26.35 -9.32 22.52
N VAL A 873 25.97 -9.68 23.75
CA VAL A 873 24.56 -9.80 24.15
C VAL A 873 23.87 -8.43 24.21
N VAL A 874 24.51 -7.42 24.81
CA VAL A 874 23.97 -6.06 24.93
C VAL A 874 23.80 -5.38 23.56
N GLU A 875 24.73 -5.62 22.64
CA GLU A 875 24.72 -5.11 21.27
C GLU A 875 23.81 -5.91 20.32
N ASN A 876 23.10 -6.93 20.82
CA ASN A 876 22.27 -7.86 20.02
C ASN A 876 23.05 -8.64 18.95
N ARG A 877 24.37 -8.78 19.09
CA ARG A 877 25.26 -9.61 18.24
C ARG A 877 25.19 -11.08 18.68
N PHE A 878 23.99 -11.66 18.62
CA PHE A 878 23.72 -13.00 19.16
C PHE A 878 24.51 -14.14 18.50
N ASN A 879 24.93 -13.96 17.25
CA ASN A 879 25.82 -14.91 16.57
C ASN A 879 27.22 -14.95 17.19
N ASP A 880 27.74 -13.80 17.60
CA ASP A 880 29.03 -13.69 18.30
C ASP A 880 28.89 -14.14 19.74
N ALA A 881 27.80 -13.76 20.41
CA ALA A 881 27.50 -14.24 21.77
C ALA A 881 27.46 -15.77 21.83
N GLY A 882 26.78 -16.43 20.87
CA GLY A 882 26.75 -17.89 20.79
C GLY A 882 28.15 -18.51 20.65
N TYR A 883 28.97 -17.94 19.77
CA TYR A 883 30.35 -18.39 19.56
C TYR A 883 31.24 -18.17 20.80
N TYR A 884 31.17 -16.99 21.42
CA TYR A 884 32.01 -16.69 22.58
C TYR A 884 31.60 -17.50 23.83
N TYR A 885 30.31 -17.78 24.02
CA TYR A 885 29.88 -18.72 25.07
C TYR A 885 30.40 -20.13 24.82
N TRP A 886 30.47 -20.57 23.55
CA TRP A 886 31.12 -21.84 23.21
C TRP A 886 32.63 -21.80 23.55
N MET A 887 33.34 -20.73 23.23
CA MET A 887 34.76 -20.57 23.61
C MET A 887 34.98 -20.57 25.13
N LEU A 888 34.15 -19.85 25.89
CA LEU A 888 34.20 -19.85 27.36
C LEU A 888 33.99 -21.25 27.93
N SER A 889 33.08 -22.04 27.33
CA SER A 889 32.90 -23.43 27.74
C SER A 889 34.15 -24.27 27.48
N MET A 890 34.83 -24.09 26.34
CA MET A 890 36.08 -24.81 26.05
C MET A 890 37.20 -24.44 27.03
N GLN A 891 37.33 -23.15 27.38
CA GLN A 891 38.26 -22.72 28.43
C GLN A 891 37.91 -23.31 29.80
N CYS A 892 36.62 -23.40 30.14
CA CYS A 892 36.19 -24.08 31.37
C CYS A 892 36.64 -25.55 31.37
N LEU A 893 36.62 -26.23 30.21
CA LEU A 893 37.10 -27.60 30.09
C LEU A 893 38.63 -27.71 30.29
N ASP A 894 39.40 -26.75 29.80
CA ASP A 894 40.85 -26.68 30.00
C ASP A 894 41.22 -26.41 31.47
N ILE A 895 40.52 -25.50 32.14
CA ILE A 895 40.71 -25.19 33.56
C ILE A 895 40.20 -26.35 34.46
N ALA A 896 39.13 -27.04 34.04
CA ALA A 896 38.56 -28.17 34.79
C ALA A 896 39.49 -29.39 34.88
N ARG A 897 40.61 -29.40 34.14
CA ARG A 897 41.71 -30.38 34.33
C ARG A 897 42.29 -30.29 35.75
N GLU A 898 42.19 -29.13 36.41
CA GLU A 898 42.72 -28.87 37.76
C GLU A 898 41.61 -28.82 38.85
N GLN A 899 40.43 -28.26 38.55
CA GLN A 899 39.28 -28.13 39.50
C GLN A 899 37.96 -28.65 38.90
N ARG A 900 37.45 -29.81 39.38
CA ARG A 900 36.45 -30.61 38.66
C ARG A 900 34.99 -30.16 38.72
N ASN A 901 34.35 -30.09 39.89
CA ASN A 901 32.87 -30.16 39.94
C ASN A 901 32.12 -28.85 39.66
N GLU A 902 32.66 -27.70 40.06
CA GLU A 902 31.98 -26.41 39.88
C GLU A 902 32.17 -25.85 38.47
N ILE A 903 33.35 -26.08 37.89
CA ILE A 903 33.70 -25.64 36.54
C ILE A 903 32.96 -26.48 35.47
N LEU A 904 32.71 -27.77 35.72
CA LEU A 904 31.89 -28.59 34.82
C LEU A 904 30.42 -28.14 34.76
N LYS A 905 29.85 -27.64 35.86
CA LYS A 905 28.52 -27.00 35.83
C LYS A 905 28.51 -25.72 35.01
N LYS A 906 29.59 -24.93 35.07
CA LYS A 906 29.76 -23.74 34.21
C LYS A 906 29.89 -24.11 32.74
N PHE A 907 30.61 -25.20 32.43
CA PHE A 907 30.72 -25.75 31.08
C PHE A 907 29.34 -26.07 30.49
N GLU A 908 28.51 -26.86 31.19
CA GLU A 908 27.16 -27.23 30.73
C GLU A 908 26.27 -26.00 30.53
N ARG A 909 26.34 -25.06 31.48
CA ARG A 909 25.60 -23.79 31.39
C ARG A 909 26.02 -22.96 30.17
N PHE A 910 27.31 -22.81 29.91
CA PHE A 910 27.80 -22.04 28.77
C PHE A 910 27.52 -22.75 27.43
N GLN A 911 27.59 -24.07 27.37
CA GLN A 911 27.16 -24.84 26.20
C GLN A 911 25.67 -24.63 25.90
N HIS A 912 24.82 -24.62 26.93
CA HIS A 912 23.40 -24.36 26.76
C HIS A 912 23.13 -22.91 26.29
N LEU A 913 23.79 -21.92 26.89
CA LEU A 913 23.67 -20.51 26.47
C LEU A 913 24.17 -20.30 25.04
N ALA A 914 25.28 -20.93 24.65
CA ALA A 914 25.81 -20.87 23.29
C ALA A 914 24.76 -21.30 22.26
N GLU A 915 24.05 -22.39 22.54
CA GLU A 915 23.00 -22.91 21.67
C GLU A 915 21.78 -21.98 21.62
N LEU A 916 21.31 -21.47 22.77
CA LEU A 916 20.17 -20.56 22.81
C LEU A 916 20.41 -19.25 22.04
N TYR A 917 21.59 -18.63 22.20
CA TYR A 917 21.91 -17.40 21.46
C TYR A 917 22.14 -17.66 19.98
N HIS A 918 22.78 -18.78 19.63
CA HIS A 918 22.95 -19.19 18.24
C HIS A 918 21.62 -19.36 17.51
N VAL A 919 20.60 -19.93 18.18
CA VAL A 919 19.25 -20.10 17.64
C VAL A 919 18.51 -18.77 17.55
N TYR A 920 18.57 -17.97 18.61
CA TYR A 920 17.80 -16.72 18.73
C TYR A 920 18.18 -15.69 17.65
N ARG A 921 19.43 -15.73 17.14
CA ARG A 921 19.87 -14.87 16.03
C ARG A 921 18.92 -14.91 14.83
N SER A 922 18.37 -16.09 14.50
CA SER A 922 17.49 -16.28 13.35
C SER A 922 16.12 -15.62 13.57
N ILE A 923 15.61 -15.65 14.81
CA ILE A 923 14.36 -14.98 15.20
C ILE A 923 14.55 -13.47 15.19
N GLN A 924 15.65 -12.97 15.76
CA GLN A 924 15.95 -11.55 15.80
C GLN A 924 16.01 -10.96 14.38
N ARG A 925 16.76 -11.61 13.48
CA ARG A 925 16.83 -11.22 12.07
C ARG A 925 15.46 -11.23 11.39
N TYR A 926 14.65 -12.27 11.59
CA TYR A 926 13.28 -12.32 11.07
C TYR A 926 12.41 -11.14 11.54
N THR A 927 12.59 -10.66 12.77
CA THR A 927 11.78 -9.57 13.33
C THR A 927 12.27 -8.17 12.96
N ASP A 928 13.54 -8.00 12.63
CA ASP A 928 14.14 -6.69 12.34
C ASP A 928 14.35 -6.45 10.83
N GLU A 929 14.59 -7.50 10.04
CA GLU A 929 14.74 -7.40 8.58
C GLU A 929 13.36 -7.47 7.89
N PRO A 930 13.10 -6.64 6.85
CA PRO A 930 11.81 -6.63 6.14
C PRO A 930 11.57 -7.91 5.31
N PHE A 931 12.61 -8.69 5.02
CA PHE A 931 12.56 -9.94 4.27
C PHE A 931 13.34 -11.03 5.01
N SER A 932 12.80 -12.24 5.04
CA SER A 932 13.45 -13.39 5.65
C SER A 932 14.11 -14.26 4.60
N SER A 933 15.40 -14.59 4.79
CA SER A 933 16.10 -15.61 4.01
C SER A 933 15.81 -17.03 4.48
N TYR A 934 15.21 -17.21 5.66
CA TYR A 934 14.94 -18.53 6.24
C TYR A 934 13.61 -19.11 5.76
N MET A 935 13.59 -20.44 5.56
CA MET A 935 12.37 -21.19 5.29
C MET A 935 11.40 -21.11 6.48
N PRO A 936 10.08 -20.99 6.25
CA PRO A 936 9.05 -20.95 7.29
C PRO A 936 9.14 -22.10 8.31
N GLU A 937 9.45 -23.30 7.84
CA GLU A 937 9.57 -24.54 8.61
C GLU A 937 10.75 -24.46 9.59
N THR A 938 11.91 -23.97 9.13
CA THR A 938 13.09 -23.75 9.96
C THR A 938 12.82 -22.76 11.08
N LEU A 939 12.21 -21.60 10.77
CA LEU A 939 11.87 -20.61 11.79
C LEU A 939 10.83 -21.14 12.78
N PHE A 940 9.87 -21.93 12.31
CA PHE A 940 8.87 -22.59 13.15
C PHE A 940 9.53 -23.56 14.14
N ASN A 941 10.44 -24.42 13.68
CA ASN A 941 11.15 -25.38 14.53
C ASN A 941 12.09 -24.69 15.53
N ILE A 942 12.82 -23.67 15.09
CA ILE A 942 13.64 -22.80 15.95
C ILE A 942 12.81 -22.20 17.08
N CYS A 943 11.63 -21.63 16.78
CA CYS A 943 10.77 -21.04 17.80
C CYS A 943 10.27 -22.08 18.82
N ARG A 944 9.93 -23.29 18.36
CA ARG A 944 9.50 -24.40 19.22
C ARG A 944 10.63 -24.87 20.14
N PHE A 945 11.82 -25.09 19.59
CA PHE A 945 13.01 -25.46 20.36
C PHE A 945 13.28 -24.43 21.45
N LEU A 946 13.28 -23.13 21.10
CA LEU A 946 13.59 -22.06 22.04
C LEU A 946 12.53 -21.97 23.14
N LEU A 947 11.23 -22.03 22.82
CA LEU A 947 10.17 -21.98 23.84
C LEU A 947 10.16 -23.19 24.78
N ASN A 948 10.48 -24.39 24.30
CA ASN A 948 10.60 -25.58 25.15
C ASN A 948 11.76 -25.44 26.15
N ASN A 949 12.83 -24.73 25.79
CA ASN A 949 14.00 -24.51 26.63
C ASN A 949 13.93 -23.25 27.52
N LEU A 950 13.08 -22.26 27.18
CA LEU A 950 12.86 -21.04 27.98
C LEU A 950 11.84 -21.20 29.12
N THR A 951 11.54 -22.42 29.56
CA THR A 951 10.49 -22.68 30.55
C THR A 951 10.86 -22.31 31.99
N LYS A 952 12.16 -22.24 32.32
CA LYS A 952 12.67 -21.96 33.67
C LYS A 952 13.24 -20.54 33.81
N ASP A 953 14.29 -20.23 33.06
CA ASP A 953 14.99 -18.94 33.09
C ASP A 953 15.12 -18.38 31.67
N ILE A 954 15.00 -17.06 31.51
CA ILE A 954 15.18 -16.38 30.22
C ILE A 954 16.56 -15.72 30.20
N PRO A 955 17.48 -16.13 29.31
CA PRO A 955 18.78 -15.48 29.17
C PRO A 955 18.63 -14.00 28.76
N PRO A 956 19.55 -13.12 29.19
CA PRO A 956 19.50 -11.70 28.85
C PRO A 956 19.52 -11.49 27.33
N GLY A 957 18.77 -10.50 26.83
CA GLY A 957 18.69 -10.19 25.39
C GLY A 957 17.75 -11.10 24.57
N ILE A 958 17.36 -12.29 25.06
CA ILE A 958 16.38 -13.14 24.37
C ILE A 958 14.96 -12.66 24.66
N SER A 959 14.26 -12.16 23.64
CA SER A 959 12.87 -11.68 23.79
C SER A 959 11.85 -12.80 23.52
N LYS A 960 11.10 -13.17 24.56
CA LYS A 960 9.94 -14.08 24.47
C LYS A 960 8.83 -13.56 23.53
N VAL A 961 8.68 -12.23 23.41
CA VAL A 961 7.69 -11.60 22.52
C VAL A 961 8.05 -11.86 21.06
N ASN A 962 9.27 -11.53 20.63
CA ASN A 962 9.79 -11.86 19.29
C ASN A 962 9.63 -13.35 18.94
N THR A 963 9.96 -14.25 19.88
CA THR A 963 9.81 -15.70 19.68
C THR A 963 8.35 -16.11 19.49
N LEU A 964 7.43 -15.66 20.35
CA LEU A 964 6.01 -16.00 20.24
C LEU A 964 5.36 -15.36 19.00
N TYR A 965 5.78 -14.15 18.63
CA TYR A 965 5.32 -13.47 17.43
C TYR A 965 5.73 -14.20 16.15
N ALA A 966 7.00 -14.57 16.05
CA ALA A 966 7.51 -15.40 14.96
C ALA A 966 6.76 -16.74 14.91
N LEU A 967 6.59 -17.42 16.06
CA LEU A 967 5.85 -18.67 16.12
C LEU A 967 4.40 -18.52 15.66
N ALA A 968 3.68 -17.51 16.13
CA ALA A 968 2.27 -17.30 15.78
C ALA A 968 2.09 -17.13 14.26
N LYS A 969 2.97 -16.36 13.61
CA LYS A 969 2.95 -16.15 12.16
C LYS A 969 3.30 -17.40 11.37
N GLN A 970 4.38 -18.11 11.75
CA GLN A 970 4.78 -19.32 11.03
C GLN A 970 3.78 -20.47 11.24
N SER A 971 3.25 -20.62 12.45
CA SER A 971 2.20 -21.61 12.77
C SER A 971 0.94 -21.39 11.93
N GLN A 972 0.53 -20.13 11.75
CA GLN A 972 -0.61 -19.80 10.88
C GLN A 972 -0.34 -20.13 9.41
N LYS A 973 0.91 -19.96 8.93
CA LYS A 973 1.32 -20.26 7.55
C LYS A 973 1.38 -21.78 7.28
N LEU A 974 1.85 -22.56 8.26
CA LEU A 974 2.02 -24.01 8.16
C LEU A 974 0.76 -24.82 8.53
N GLY A 975 -0.35 -24.15 8.88
CA GLY A 975 -1.61 -24.81 9.21
C GLY A 975 -1.69 -25.37 10.65
N ALA A 976 -0.73 -25.04 11.51
CA ALA A 976 -0.76 -25.33 12.95
C ALA A 976 -1.62 -24.27 13.71
N TYR A 977 -2.93 -24.27 13.43
CA TYR A 977 -3.82 -23.21 13.89
C TYR A 977 -4.10 -23.23 15.39
N LYS A 978 -4.08 -24.40 16.04
CA LYS A 978 -4.25 -24.51 17.50
C LYS A 978 -3.03 -23.92 18.20
N LEU A 979 -1.83 -24.20 17.69
CA LEU A 979 -0.60 -23.60 18.20
C LEU A 979 -0.56 -22.08 17.98
N ALA A 980 -0.96 -21.61 16.79
CA ALA A 980 -1.02 -20.18 16.50
C ALA A 980 -1.95 -19.43 17.47
N ARG A 981 -3.11 -20.00 17.82
CA ARG A 981 -4.02 -19.44 18.83
C ARG A 981 -3.36 -19.34 20.19
N TYR A 982 -2.75 -20.43 20.64
CA TYR A 982 -2.01 -20.46 21.90
C TYR A 982 -0.93 -19.37 21.93
N SER A 983 -0.16 -19.19 20.85
CA SER A 983 0.86 -18.14 20.77
C SER A 983 0.27 -16.73 20.82
N TYR A 984 -0.83 -16.44 20.11
CA TYR A 984 -1.49 -15.13 20.17
C TYR A 984 -2.12 -14.84 21.53
N GLU A 985 -2.67 -15.84 22.22
CA GLU A 985 -3.17 -15.70 23.59
C GLU A 985 -2.01 -15.40 24.56
N LYS A 986 -0.88 -16.12 24.45
CA LYS A 986 0.30 -15.86 25.27
C LYS A 986 0.97 -14.52 24.99
N LEU A 987 0.87 -13.98 23.79
CA LEU A 987 1.35 -12.63 23.49
C LEU A 987 0.56 -11.56 24.25
N GLN A 988 -0.75 -11.76 24.48
CA GLN A 988 -1.58 -10.81 25.23
C GLN A 988 -1.24 -10.74 26.73
N GLU A 989 -0.61 -11.79 27.27
CA GLU A 989 -0.10 -11.83 28.65
C GLU A 989 1.22 -11.05 28.83
N LEU A 990 1.85 -10.60 27.74
CA LEU A 990 3.16 -9.96 27.74
C LEU A 990 3.10 -8.49 27.30
N HIS A 991 4.13 -7.72 27.65
CA HIS A 991 4.27 -6.35 27.17
C HIS A 991 4.70 -6.33 25.69
N ILE A 992 3.76 -6.03 24.80
CA ILE A 992 3.96 -6.02 23.36
C ILE A 992 4.50 -4.64 22.90
N PRO A 993 5.63 -4.58 22.16
CA PRO A 993 6.08 -3.35 21.52
C PRO A 993 5.05 -2.80 20.50
N SER A 994 4.87 -1.49 20.44
CA SER A 994 3.90 -0.82 19.54
C SER A 994 3.99 -1.27 18.08
N ARG A 995 5.22 -1.55 17.59
CA ARG A 995 5.48 -2.07 16.24
C ARG A 995 4.75 -3.37 15.89
N PHE A 996 4.41 -4.20 16.89
CA PHE A 996 3.75 -5.49 16.68
C PHE A 996 2.28 -5.51 17.09
N GLN A 997 1.79 -4.48 17.78
CA GLN A 997 0.46 -4.47 18.39
C GLN A 997 -0.66 -4.68 17.36
N GLU A 998 -0.69 -3.86 16.29
CA GLU A 998 -1.72 -3.98 15.25
C GLU A 998 -1.65 -5.34 14.52
N SER A 999 -0.43 -5.84 14.26
CA SER A 999 -0.20 -7.14 13.61
C SER A 999 -0.72 -8.30 14.47
N ILE A 1000 -0.48 -8.23 15.79
CA ILE A 1000 -0.93 -9.24 16.76
C ILE A 1000 -2.45 -9.20 16.95
N GLU A 1001 -3.05 -8.01 17.05
CA GLU A 1001 -4.51 -7.85 17.18
C GLU A 1001 -5.25 -8.40 15.94
N ARG A 1002 -4.77 -8.05 14.74
CA ARG A 1002 -5.29 -8.59 13.47
C ARG A 1002 -5.11 -10.12 13.39
N GLY A 1003 -3.93 -10.61 13.77
CA GLY A 1003 -3.61 -12.04 13.79
C GLY A 1003 -4.52 -12.84 14.74
N SER A 1004 -4.74 -12.32 15.95
CA SER A 1004 -5.60 -12.91 16.98
C SER A 1004 -7.07 -12.99 16.54
N LEU A 1005 -7.58 -11.97 15.82
CA LEU A 1005 -8.92 -12.02 15.24
C LEU A 1005 -9.01 -13.01 14.08
N THR A 1006 -8.01 -13.02 13.19
CA THR A 1006 -7.98 -13.90 12.01
C THR A 1006 -7.91 -15.37 12.40
N ILE A 1007 -7.13 -15.72 13.43
CA ILE A 1007 -6.97 -17.12 13.82
C ILE A 1007 -8.24 -17.72 14.43
N ARG A 1008 -9.16 -16.90 14.97
CA ARG A 1008 -10.47 -17.36 15.50
C ARG A 1008 -11.38 -17.93 14.42
N SER A 1009 -11.20 -17.57 13.15
CA SER A 1009 -11.97 -18.11 12.03
C SER A 1009 -11.40 -19.42 11.46
N LYS A 1010 -10.24 -19.88 11.92
CA LYS A 1010 -9.58 -21.12 11.48
C LYS A 1010 -10.04 -22.34 12.32
N PRO A 1011 -9.84 -23.59 11.87
CA PRO A 1011 -10.21 -24.76 12.68
C PRO A 1011 -9.30 -24.91 13.91
N PHE A 1012 -9.82 -25.53 14.98
CA PHE A 1012 -9.07 -25.79 16.23
C PHE A 1012 -8.36 -27.15 16.20
N HIS A 1013 -7.56 -27.39 15.16
CA HIS A 1013 -6.66 -28.54 15.09
C HIS A 1013 -5.37 -28.11 14.37
N ASP A 1014 -4.28 -28.84 14.63
CA ASP A 1014 -3.03 -28.69 13.89
C ASP A 1014 -2.98 -29.74 12.77
N SER A 1015 -2.26 -29.46 11.68
CA SER A 1015 -2.13 -30.34 10.50
C SER A 1015 -1.27 -31.57 10.78
N GLU A 1016 -0.16 -31.43 11.51
CA GLU A 1016 0.79 -32.51 11.79
C GLU A 1016 1.40 -32.39 13.20
N GLY A 1017 1.70 -33.53 13.83
CA GLY A 1017 2.37 -33.64 15.12
C GLY A 1017 3.81 -34.12 14.98
N MET A 1018 4.62 -33.99 16.04
CA MET A 1018 6.04 -34.39 16.01
C MET A 1018 6.21 -35.84 16.47
N MET A 1019 6.72 -36.73 15.63
CA MET A 1019 6.93 -38.13 16.00
C MET A 1019 8.23 -38.32 16.80
N CYS A 1020 8.19 -39.16 17.83
CA CYS A 1020 9.41 -39.63 18.50
C CYS A 1020 9.95 -40.87 17.77
N TYR A 1021 11.17 -40.79 17.22
CA TYR A 1021 11.80 -41.90 16.51
C TYR A 1021 12.07 -43.14 17.38
N ARG A 1022 12.08 -43.00 18.71
CA ARG A 1022 12.29 -44.13 19.64
C ARG A 1022 11.03 -44.94 19.92
N CYS A 1023 9.90 -44.27 20.22
CA CYS A 1023 8.67 -44.94 20.66
C CYS A 1023 7.50 -44.76 19.69
N SER A 1024 7.77 -44.15 18.52
CA SER A 1024 6.80 -43.80 17.47
C SER A 1024 5.57 -43.02 17.96
N THR A 1025 5.64 -42.44 19.17
CA THR A 1025 4.55 -41.67 19.76
C THR A 1025 4.51 -40.27 19.15
N ASN A 1026 3.32 -39.81 18.80
CA ASN A 1026 3.09 -38.43 18.36
C ASN A 1026 3.10 -37.48 19.56
N ASN A 1027 4.02 -36.52 19.55
CA ASN A 1027 4.22 -35.51 20.57
C ASN A 1027 3.52 -34.20 20.16
N PRO A 1028 3.00 -33.44 21.13
CA PRO A 1028 2.50 -32.10 20.88
C PRO A 1028 3.61 -31.19 20.36
N LEU A 1029 3.25 -30.19 19.55
CA LEU A 1029 4.21 -29.27 18.95
C LEU A 1029 4.97 -28.42 19.99
N LEU A 1030 4.38 -28.19 21.17
CA LEU A 1030 5.01 -27.65 22.37
C LEU A 1030 4.75 -28.56 23.58
N ASN A 1031 5.75 -28.72 24.44
CA ASN A 1031 5.68 -29.57 25.63
C ASN A 1031 6.18 -28.81 26.87
N ASN A 1032 5.42 -28.86 27.97
CA ASN A 1032 5.81 -28.24 29.24
C ASN A 1032 6.98 -28.97 29.94
N GLN A 1033 7.33 -30.17 29.49
CA GLN A 1033 8.44 -30.97 30.03
C GLN A 1033 9.78 -30.70 29.31
N GLY A 1034 9.82 -29.73 28.39
CA GLY A 1034 11.00 -29.37 27.62
C GLY A 1034 11.18 -30.19 26.34
N SER A 1035 12.39 -30.19 25.80
CA SER A 1035 12.76 -30.87 24.54
C SER A 1035 12.94 -32.39 24.69
N VAL A 1036 11.95 -33.06 25.27
CA VAL A 1036 11.91 -34.51 25.50
C VAL A 1036 10.57 -35.09 25.06
N CYS A 1037 10.55 -36.39 24.73
CA CYS A 1037 9.32 -37.09 24.41
C CYS A 1037 8.39 -37.19 25.64
N ILE A 1038 7.09 -36.92 25.45
CA ILE A 1038 6.08 -37.01 26.52
C ILE A 1038 5.88 -38.44 27.06
N ASN A 1039 6.23 -39.46 26.26
CA ASN A 1039 6.02 -40.86 26.59
C ASN A 1039 7.31 -41.49 27.16
N CYS A 1040 8.37 -41.58 26.36
CA CYS A 1040 9.62 -42.25 26.78
C CYS A 1040 10.67 -41.33 27.42
N ARG A 1041 10.41 -40.02 27.53
CA ARG A 1041 11.37 -39.00 28.02
C ARG A 1041 12.70 -38.92 27.28
N GLN A 1042 12.84 -39.57 26.13
CA GLN A 1042 14.00 -39.47 25.25
C GLN A 1042 14.22 -37.99 24.86
N PRO A 1043 15.43 -37.43 25.06
CA PRO A 1043 15.79 -36.12 24.56
C PRO A 1043 15.72 -36.08 23.03
N PHE A 1044 15.07 -35.04 22.49
CA PHE A 1044 15.09 -34.80 21.05
C PHE A 1044 16.45 -34.25 20.63
N ILE A 1045 17.01 -34.85 19.59
CA ILE A 1045 18.26 -34.41 18.99
C ILE A 1045 17.88 -33.61 17.76
N TYR A 1046 18.37 -32.37 17.67
CA TYR A 1046 17.98 -31.45 16.61
C TYR A 1046 19.11 -31.27 15.60
N SER A 1047 18.74 -31.06 14.34
CA SER A 1047 19.66 -30.52 13.34
C SER A 1047 20.03 -29.09 13.70
N ALA A 1048 21.32 -28.76 13.75
CA ALA A 1048 21.79 -27.43 14.10
C ALA A 1048 21.56 -26.38 12.99
N SER A 1049 21.10 -26.78 11.80
CA SER A 1049 20.64 -25.90 10.71
C SER A 1049 19.12 -25.64 10.78
N SER A 1050 18.32 -26.70 10.62
CA SER A 1050 16.87 -26.64 10.44
C SER A 1050 16.08 -26.73 11.74
N TYR A 1051 16.72 -27.18 12.84
CA TYR A 1051 16.09 -27.54 14.12
C TYR A 1051 14.97 -28.58 14.00
N GLU A 1052 15.00 -29.40 12.95
CA GLU A 1052 14.18 -30.60 12.86
C GLU A 1052 14.73 -31.69 13.80
N VAL A 1053 13.83 -32.52 14.31
CA VAL A 1053 14.24 -33.67 15.14
C VAL A 1053 14.87 -34.70 14.22
N LEU A 1054 16.14 -35.01 14.47
CA LEU A 1054 16.88 -36.04 13.75
C LEU A 1054 16.44 -37.43 14.23
N PRO A 1055 16.49 -38.45 13.35
CA PRO A 1055 16.19 -39.84 13.68
C PRO A 1055 17.30 -40.52 14.50
N LEU A 1056 17.85 -39.79 15.47
CA LEU A 1056 18.95 -40.23 16.33
C LEU A 1056 18.43 -40.60 17.71
N VAL A 1057 18.91 -41.72 18.24
CA VAL A 1057 18.65 -42.15 19.62
C VAL A 1057 19.98 -42.33 20.34
N GLN A 1058 20.12 -41.66 21.48
CA GLN A 1058 21.27 -41.84 22.36
C GLN A 1058 21.20 -43.21 23.02
N PHE A 1059 22.34 -43.92 23.05
CA PHE A 1059 22.47 -45.17 23.76
C PHE A 1059 23.68 -45.16 24.68
N TYR A 1060 23.66 -46.06 25.65
CA TYR A 1060 24.65 -46.16 26.71
C TYR A 1060 25.26 -47.57 26.68
N LEU A 1061 26.57 -47.63 26.88
CA LEU A 1061 27.28 -48.90 26.95
C LEU A 1061 26.89 -49.65 28.22
N GLU A 1062 26.76 -50.97 28.10
CA GLU A 1062 26.61 -51.86 29.25
C GLU A 1062 27.85 -51.78 30.18
N GLU A 1063 27.64 -52.02 31.47
CA GLU A 1063 28.72 -51.98 32.46
C GLU A 1063 29.81 -53.00 32.11
N GLY A 1064 31.06 -52.51 31.97
CA GLY A 1064 32.23 -53.34 31.64
C GLY A 1064 32.69 -53.30 30.17
N ILE A 1065 32.11 -52.44 29.32
CA ILE A 1065 32.62 -52.12 27.98
C ILE A 1065 33.38 -50.78 28.03
N SER A 1066 34.65 -50.75 27.59
CA SER A 1066 35.40 -49.48 27.46
C SER A 1066 35.01 -48.73 26.20
N ASP A 1067 35.29 -47.41 26.15
CA ASP A 1067 34.98 -46.58 24.99
C ASP A 1067 35.77 -47.06 23.74
N GLU A 1068 37.02 -47.50 23.94
CA GLU A 1068 37.87 -48.10 22.91
C GLU A 1068 37.35 -49.47 22.44
N ASP A 1069 36.92 -50.34 23.37
CA ASP A 1069 36.30 -51.63 23.03
C ASP A 1069 35.03 -51.42 22.21
N ALA A 1070 34.18 -50.46 22.60
CA ALA A 1070 32.94 -50.16 21.89
C ALA A 1070 33.19 -49.70 20.44
N VAL A 1071 34.18 -48.82 20.21
CA VAL A 1071 34.55 -48.39 18.84
C VAL A 1071 35.05 -49.56 18.01
N SER A 1072 35.91 -50.41 18.57
CA SER A 1072 36.41 -51.60 17.85
C SER A 1072 35.31 -52.59 17.47
N LEU A 1073 34.26 -52.69 18.30
CA LEU A 1073 33.10 -53.55 18.03
C LEU A 1073 32.18 -53.00 16.93
N ILE A 1074 32.12 -51.68 16.76
CA ILE A 1074 31.29 -51.00 15.73
C ILE A 1074 32.03 -50.93 14.39
N ASP A 1075 33.37 -50.85 14.40
CA ASP A 1075 34.19 -50.80 13.18
C ASP A 1075 34.36 -52.19 12.51
N LEU A 1076 33.88 -53.27 13.13
CA LEU A 1076 33.85 -54.62 12.55
C LEU A 1076 32.73 -54.75 11.49
N GLU A 1077 33.04 -55.34 10.33
CA GLU A 1077 32.03 -55.59 9.27
C GLU A 1077 30.96 -56.58 9.75
N VAL A 1078 29.68 -56.24 9.50
CA VAL A 1078 28.52 -57.05 9.89
C VAL A 1078 28.55 -58.40 9.15
N PRO A 1079 28.38 -59.56 9.85
CA PRO A 1079 28.34 -60.86 9.19
C PRO A 1079 27.16 -60.94 8.21
N HIS A 1080 27.45 -61.23 6.94
CA HIS A 1080 26.44 -61.45 5.89
C HIS A 1080 25.72 -62.79 6.17
N MET A 1081 24.49 -62.75 6.70
CA MET A 1081 23.62 -63.93 6.75
C MET A 1081 22.95 -64.09 5.38
N ASP A 1082 23.38 -65.12 4.64
CA ASP A 1082 22.74 -65.59 3.41
C ASP A 1082 21.41 -66.29 3.77
N GLU A 1083 20.28 -65.58 3.70
CA GLU A 1083 18.95 -66.20 3.68
C GLU A 1083 18.31 -66.11 2.29
N ARG A 1084 18.99 -66.67 1.29
CA ARG A 1084 18.29 -67.39 0.21
C ARG A 1084 17.94 -68.76 0.75
N ASN A 1085 16.77 -68.93 1.37
CA ASN A 1085 15.97 -70.18 1.46
C ASN A 1085 14.94 -70.14 2.62
N ALA A 1086 14.04 -69.18 2.64
CA ALA A 1086 12.80 -69.30 3.42
C ALA A 1086 11.69 -68.42 2.85
N ARG A 1087 11.13 -68.82 1.69
CA ARG A 1087 9.71 -68.62 1.29
C ARG A 1087 9.50 -69.01 -0.17
N LEU A 1088 9.45 -70.32 -0.40
CA LEU A 1088 8.72 -70.91 -1.53
C LEU A 1088 8.20 -72.26 -1.06
N GLN A 1089 7.00 -72.25 -0.45
CA GLN A 1089 5.93 -73.27 -0.53
C GLN A 1089 4.92 -73.07 0.62
N HIS A 1090 3.83 -72.34 0.37
CA HIS A 1090 2.45 -72.84 0.48
C HIS A 1090 1.41 -71.78 0.05
N THR A 1091 0.93 -71.98 -1.17
CA THR A 1091 -0.38 -71.74 -1.82
C THR A 1091 -1.50 -70.93 -1.14
N ASP A 1092 -1.96 -69.92 -1.90
CA ASP A 1092 -3.34 -69.47 -2.20
C ASP A 1092 -4.49 -69.63 -1.17
N ASN A 1093 -4.98 -68.44 -0.78
CA ASN A 1093 -6.33 -67.98 -0.41
C ASN A 1093 -7.14 -68.64 0.72
N ASP A 1094 -7.10 -67.89 1.82
CA ASP A 1094 -8.22 -67.29 2.56
C ASP A 1094 -8.94 -68.06 3.68
N LEU A 1095 -8.72 -67.46 4.86
CA LEU A 1095 -9.56 -67.37 6.05
C LEU A 1095 -9.61 -68.61 6.93
N GLN A 1096 -8.56 -68.82 7.72
CA GLN A 1096 -8.62 -69.63 8.94
C GLN A 1096 -7.63 -69.20 10.03
N ALA A 1097 -8.08 -69.44 11.25
CA ALA A 1097 -7.46 -69.17 12.53
C ALA A 1097 -6.31 -70.13 12.89
N LEU A 1098 -5.81 -69.96 14.13
CA LEU A 1098 -4.83 -70.78 14.89
C LEU A 1098 -3.37 -70.37 14.61
N ARG A 1099 -2.42 -70.44 15.54
CA ARG A 1099 -2.35 -70.92 16.93
C ARG A 1099 -1.07 -70.33 17.53
N MET A 1100 -1.03 -70.15 18.85
CA MET A 1100 0.23 -70.03 19.56
C MET A 1100 0.97 -71.37 19.43
N ASP A 1101 2.19 -71.33 18.90
CA ASP A 1101 3.12 -72.46 18.94
C ASP A 1101 4.37 -71.98 19.69
N ASP A 1102 4.55 -72.56 20.87
CA ASP A 1102 5.70 -72.42 21.73
C ASP A 1102 6.89 -73.14 21.10
N GLY A 1103 7.81 -72.38 20.52
CA GLY A 1103 9.08 -72.89 20.00
C GLY A 1103 10.19 -71.89 20.29
N LEU A 1104 11.00 -72.19 21.31
CA LEU A 1104 12.23 -71.49 21.62
C LEU A 1104 13.14 -71.40 20.38
N ASP A 1105 13.35 -70.19 19.87
CA ASP A 1105 14.63 -69.79 19.31
C ASP A 1105 14.86 -68.29 19.58
N SER A 1106 15.97 -68.04 20.26
CA SER A 1106 16.43 -66.77 20.78
C SER A 1106 16.88 -65.81 19.67
N ALA A 1107 15.97 -64.97 19.18
CA ALA A 1107 16.33 -63.70 18.56
C ALA A 1107 16.15 -62.59 19.60
N GLU A 1108 17.25 -62.03 20.13
CA GLU A 1108 17.21 -60.83 20.96
C GLU A 1108 16.43 -59.74 20.18
N GLU A 1109 15.26 -59.31 20.69
CA GLU A 1109 14.53 -58.18 20.09
C GLU A 1109 15.46 -56.97 20.00
N ASP A 1110 15.57 -56.32 18.82
CA ASP A 1110 16.43 -55.14 18.66
C ASP A 1110 16.02 -54.10 19.73
N PRO A 1111 16.94 -53.76 20.66
CA PRO A 1111 16.64 -52.87 21.76
C PRO A 1111 16.29 -51.46 21.28
N PHE A 1112 16.38 -51.15 19.99
CA PHE A 1112 15.96 -49.91 19.35
C PHE A 1112 14.52 -49.90 18.82
N THR A 1113 13.92 -51.06 18.56
CA THR A 1113 12.56 -51.21 18.00
C THR A 1113 11.59 -52.02 18.87
N ALA A 1114 12.05 -52.59 20.00
CA ALA A 1114 11.18 -53.23 20.98
C ALA A 1114 10.01 -52.28 21.33
N LYS A 1115 8.78 -52.67 20.93
CA LYS A 1115 7.57 -51.89 21.20
C LYS A 1115 7.40 -51.84 22.71
N MET A 1116 7.77 -50.73 23.34
CA MET A 1116 7.37 -50.48 24.72
C MET A 1116 5.84 -50.53 24.75
N SER A 1117 5.30 -51.52 25.46
CA SER A 1117 3.86 -51.64 25.67
C SER A 1117 3.35 -50.36 26.31
N PHE A 1118 2.12 -49.95 25.97
CA PHE A 1118 1.51 -48.70 26.43
C PHE A 1118 1.46 -48.57 27.97
N GLU A 1119 1.70 -49.68 28.70
CA GLU A 1119 1.74 -49.77 30.16
C GLU A 1119 3.11 -49.41 30.79
N GLN A 1120 4.18 -49.21 30.01
CA GLN A 1120 5.53 -48.83 30.52
C GLN A 1120 5.89 -47.34 30.33
N GLY A 1121 4.91 -46.46 30.12
CA GLY A 1121 5.10 -45.00 30.10
C GLY A 1121 5.40 -44.46 31.51
N GLY A 1122 6.63 -44.67 32.00
CA GLY A 1122 7.07 -44.20 33.32
C GLY A 1122 7.32 -42.67 33.36
N SER A 1123 7.27 -42.09 34.56
CA SER A 1123 7.65 -40.68 34.79
C SER A 1123 9.13 -40.39 34.52
N ASN A 1124 9.96 -41.44 34.45
CA ASN A 1124 11.42 -41.37 34.46
C ASN A 1124 12.00 -41.81 33.11
N PHE A 1125 13.08 -41.16 32.70
CA PHE A 1125 13.85 -41.53 31.51
C PHE A 1125 14.54 -42.89 31.71
N VAL A 1126 14.34 -43.80 30.76
CA VAL A 1126 15.01 -45.12 30.74
C VAL A 1126 16.04 -45.12 29.60
N PRO A 1127 17.35 -45.17 29.91
CA PRO A 1127 18.39 -45.16 28.88
C PRO A 1127 18.42 -46.48 28.10
N VAL A 1128 18.67 -46.40 26.80
CA VAL A 1128 18.90 -47.58 25.95
C VAL A 1128 20.29 -48.13 26.26
N LYS A 1129 20.36 -49.25 26.97
CA LYS A 1129 21.63 -49.95 27.24
C LYS A 1129 21.92 -50.95 26.13
N VAL A 1130 23.14 -50.96 25.61
CA VAL A 1130 23.56 -51.79 24.47
C VAL A 1130 24.68 -52.73 24.91
N SER A 1131 24.47 -54.03 24.70
CA SER A 1131 25.42 -55.09 24.99
C SER A 1131 26.44 -55.28 23.86
N ARG A 1132 27.47 -56.10 24.10
CA ARG A 1132 28.49 -56.44 23.10
C ARG A 1132 27.92 -57.12 21.84
N SER A 1133 26.84 -57.90 21.95
CA SER A 1133 26.19 -58.57 20.81
C SER A 1133 25.56 -57.56 19.87
N VAL A 1134 24.82 -56.60 20.42
CA VAL A 1134 24.11 -55.58 19.65
C VAL A 1134 25.10 -54.60 19.00
N LEU A 1135 26.20 -54.21 19.67
CA LEU A 1135 27.24 -53.35 19.08
C LEU A 1135 27.86 -53.96 17.80
N ARG A 1136 28.05 -55.28 17.75
CA ARG A 1136 28.58 -56.00 16.57
C ARG A 1136 27.59 -56.08 15.41
N SER A 1137 26.29 -55.96 15.70
CA SER A 1137 25.23 -56.01 14.68
C SER A 1137 24.97 -54.65 14.03
N MET A 1138 25.52 -53.56 14.58
CA MET A 1138 25.33 -52.20 14.04
C MET A 1138 26.32 -51.90 12.93
N SER A 1139 25.86 -51.23 11.87
CA SER A 1139 26.76 -50.66 10.88
C SER A 1139 27.46 -49.41 11.42
N ARG A 1140 28.75 -49.25 11.13
CA ARG A 1140 29.50 -48.03 11.44
C ARG A 1140 28.86 -46.75 10.87
N ARG A 1141 28.16 -46.86 9.74
CA ARG A 1141 27.46 -45.76 9.07
C ARG A 1141 26.29 -45.21 9.90
N ASP A 1142 25.70 -46.03 10.75
CA ASP A 1142 24.52 -45.67 11.53
C ASP A 1142 24.87 -45.09 12.90
N VAL A 1143 26.15 -45.06 13.29
CA VAL A 1143 26.59 -44.65 14.63
C VAL A 1143 27.41 -43.37 14.60
N LEU A 1144 27.00 -42.37 15.39
CA LEU A 1144 27.73 -41.13 15.64
C LEU A 1144 28.27 -41.12 17.08
N ILE A 1145 29.53 -40.69 17.24
CA ILE A 1145 30.26 -40.72 18.53
C ILE A 1145 30.82 -39.34 18.84
N LYS A 1146 30.40 -38.73 19.96
CA LYS A 1146 30.98 -37.47 20.44
C LYS A 1146 32.17 -37.75 21.36
N ARG A 1147 33.36 -37.35 20.94
CA ARG A 1147 34.62 -37.63 21.64
C ARG A 1147 35.08 -36.42 22.46
N TRP A 1148 34.37 -36.13 23.54
CA TRP A 1148 34.75 -35.02 24.41
C TRP A 1148 36.12 -35.26 25.08
N PRO A 1149 36.97 -34.21 25.23
CA PRO A 1149 38.20 -34.31 26.01
C PRO A 1149 37.92 -34.62 27.48
N ARG A 1150 38.87 -35.31 28.13
CA ARG A 1150 38.80 -35.57 29.59
C ARG A 1150 38.65 -34.23 30.34
N PRO A 1151 37.76 -34.13 31.33
CA PRO A 1151 37.15 -35.21 32.13
C PRO A 1151 35.75 -35.69 31.69
N LEU A 1152 35.23 -35.29 30.52
CA LEU A 1152 33.91 -35.72 30.03
C LEU A 1152 33.97 -37.14 29.43
N LYS A 1153 32.84 -37.87 29.49
CA LYS A 1153 32.69 -39.21 28.86
C LYS A 1153 32.26 -39.09 27.40
N TRP A 1154 32.50 -40.12 26.60
CA TRP A 1154 32.01 -40.17 25.22
C TRP A 1154 30.50 -40.43 25.17
N GLU A 1155 29.83 -39.87 24.16
CA GLU A 1155 28.40 -40.06 23.93
C GLU A 1155 28.16 -40.79 22.61
N TYR A 1156 27.25 -41.75 22.60
CA TYR A 1156 26.95 -42.62 21.47
C TYR A 1156 25.51 -42.44 20.98
N PHE A 1157 25.33 -42.38 19.65
CA PHE A 1157 24.04 -42.18 19.01
C PHE A 1157 23.87 -43.13 17.82
N ARG A 1158 22.69 -43.72 17.66
CA ARG A 1158 22.33 -44.57 16.51
C ARG A 1158 21.25 -43.88 15.66
N SER A 1159 21.43 -43.87 14.34
CA SER A 1159 20.42 -43.47 13.35
C SER A 1159 19.43 -44.61 13.12
N LEU A 1160 18.14 -44.32 13.27
CA LEU A 1160 17.06 -45.27 13.01
C LEU A 1160 16.52 -45.20 11.58
N LEU A 1161 16.94 -44.18 10.82
CA LEU A 1161 16.64 -44.02 9.39
C LEU A 1161 17.97 -43.81 8.65
N PRO A 1162 18.64 -44.88 8.22
CA PRO A 1162 19.93 -44.80 7.52
C PRO A 1162 19.88 -44.00 6.22
N ASP A 1163 18.70 -43.90 5.59
CA ASP A 1163 18.47 -43.12 4.37
C ASP A 1163 18.64 -41.60 4.59
N VAL A 1164 18.53 -41.13 5.84
CA VAL A 1164 18.76 -39.73 6.20
C VAL A 1164 20.24 -39.52 6.53
N SER A 1165 20.96 -38.85 5.64
CA SER A 1165 22.37 -38.55 5.83
C SER A 1165 22.59 -37.45 6.90
N ILE A 1166 23.38 -37.77 7.92
CA ILE A 1166 23.66 -36.88 9.05
C ILE A 1166 25.17 -36.71 9.19
N THR A 1167 25.62 -35.45 9.28
CA THR A 1167 27.03 -35.10 9.50
C THR A 1167 27.20 -34.40 10.84
N MET A 1168 28.28 -34.71 11.57
CA MET A 1168 28.62 -34.10 12.84
C MET A 1168 29.91 -33.30 12.72
N CYS A 1169 29.92 -32.06 13.23
CA CYS A 1169 31.13 -31.26 13.28
C CYS A 1169 32.17 -31.89 14.23
N PRO A 1170 33.44 -32.06 13.82
CA PRO A 1170 34.47 -32.74 14.62
C PRO A 1170 34.89 -31.97 15.88
N THR A 1171 34.63 -30.66 15.95
CA THR A 1171 35.10 -29.80 17.06
C THR A 1171 33.99 -29.43 18.03
N CYS A 1172 32.80 -29.06 17.54
CA CYS A 1172 31.69 -28.70 18.42
C CYS A 1172 30.66 -29.81 18.63
N PHE A 1173 30.81 -30.93 17.91
CA PHE A 1173 29.92 -32.10 17.99
C PHE A 1173 28.43 -31.81 17.75
N LYS A 1174 28.11 -30.67 17.11
CA LYS A 1174 26.75 -30.39 16.61
C LYS A 1174 26.47 -31.21 15.36
N MET A 1175 25.24 -31.69 15.26
CA MET A 1175 24.76 -32.59 14.20
C MET A 1175 23.89 -31.84 13.22
N PHE A 1176 23.99 -32.18 11.94
CA PHE A 1176 23.33 -31.51 10.82
C PHE A 1176 22.87 -32.55 9.81
N HIS A 1177 21.87 -32.22 8.98
CA HIS A 1177 21.72 -32.91 7.70
C HIS A 1177 22.98 -32.68 6.87
N SER A 1178 23.48 -33.71 6.19
CA SER A 1178 24.76 -33.61 5.48
C SER A 1178 24.77 -32.52 4.41
N GLU A 1179 23.70 -32.41 3.62
CA GLU A 1179 23.54 -31.40 2.57
C GLU A 1179 23.55 -29.96 3.14
N ASP A 1180 22.85 -29.74 4.26
CA ASP A 1180 22.81 -28.44 4.93
C ASP A 1180 24.19 -28.04 5.48
N TYR A 1181 24.93 -29.01 6.04
CA TYR A 1181 26.26 -28.75 6.59
C TYR A 1181 27.24 -28.35 5.50
N GLU A 1182 27.26 -29.09 4.38
CA GLU A 1182 28.10 -28.78 3.22
C GLU A 1182 27.78 -27.39 2.67
N LEU A 1183 26.50 -27.06 2.52
CA LEU A 1183 26.07 -25.74 2.04
C LEU A 1183 26.50 -24.61 2.98
N LEU A 1184 26.29 -24.76 4.30
CA LEU A 1184 26.64 -23.74 5.29
C LEU A 1184 28.16 -23.55 5.39
N VAL A 1185 28.92 -24.63 5.27
CA VAL A 1185 30.37 -24.60 5.29
C VAL A 1185 30.92 -23.95 4.01
N LEU A 1186 30.36 -24.23 2.84
CA LEU A 1186 30.70 -23.53 1.58
C LEU A 1186 30.39 -22.03 1.63
N GLN A 1187 29.30 -21.63 2.30
CA GLN A 1187 28.91 -20.23 2.41
C GLN A 1187 29.82 -19.42 3.34
N HIS A 1188 30.33 -20.04 4.40
CA HIS A 1188 31.05 -19.34 5.46
C HIS A 1188 32.54 -19.71 5.57
N ASN A 1189 33.02 -20.65 4.76
CA ASN A 1189 34.36 -21.26 4.83
C ASN A 1189 34.72 -21.85 6.22
N CYS A 1190 33.71 -22.03 7.08
CA CYS A 1190 33.88 -22.54 8.43
C CYS A 1190 32.58 -23.14 8.97
N CYS A 1191 32.66 -23.91 10.06
CA CYS A 1191 31.48 -24.39 10.78
C CYS A 1191 30.59 -23.21 11.25
N PRO A 1192 29.28 -23.20 11.00
CA PRO A 1192 28.39 -22.08 11.37
C PRO A 1192 28.23 -21.87 12.88
N TYR A 1193 28.62 -22.86 13.70
CA TYR A 1193 28.51 -22.84 15.15
C TYR A 1193 29.85 -22.49 15.84
N CYS A 1194 30.91 -23.25 15.60
CA CYS A 1194 32.22 -23.06 16.24
C CYS A 1194 33.28 -22.38 15.37
N ARG A 1195 32.93 -21.94 14.15
CA ARG A 1195 33.81 -21.19 13.24
C ARG A 1195 35.14 -21.87 12.88
N ARG A 1196 35.24 -23.20 13.08
CA ARG A 1196 36.37 -23.98 12.61
C ARG A 1196 36.51 -23.89 11.07
N PRO A 1197 37.65 -23.47 10.52
CA PRO A 1197 37.93 -23.47 9.09
C PRO A 1197 37.97 -24.88 8.49
N ILE A 1198 37.68 -24.98 7.18
CA ILE A 1198 37.70 -26.25 6.44
C ILE A 1198 39.12 -26.84 6.32
N ASP A 1199 40.13 -25.98 6.20
CA ASP A 1199 41.52 -26.37 5.92
C ASP A 1199 42.30 -26.85 7.16
N GLU A 1200 41.72 -26.78 8.36
CA GLU A 1200 42.36 -27.29 9.57
C GLU A 1200 42.26 -28.83 9.62
N PRO A 1201 43.38 -29.58 9.65
CA PRO A 1201 43.36 -31.04 9.66
C PRO A 1201 42.60 -31.59 10.88
N ASN A 1202 41.84 -32.67 10.66
CA ASN A 1202 41.00 -33.33 11.66
C ASN A 1202 41.77 -33.93 12.84
#